data_AF-A0A2N7D260-F1
#
_entry.id   AF-A0A2N7D260-F1
#
_cell.length_a   1.000
_cell.length_b   1.000
_cell.length_c   1.000
_cell.angle_alpha   90.00
_cell.angle_beta   90.00
_cell.angle_gamma   90.00
#
_symmetry.space_group_name_H-M   'P 1'
#
loop_
_entity.id
_entity.type
_entity.pdbx_description
1 polymer ?
#
loop_
_entity_poly.entity_id
_entity_poly.type
_entity_poly.pdbx_seq_one_letter_code
_entity_poly.pdbx_strand_id
1 'polypeptide(L)'
;MFGFSRSVNIRSTILIVFLIPTSLLIILIGIQISKTSEQVAQAEISQESVELFHLYDEVAHQFAVERGLTAGVVAAKGLGTQVEALRKQRQNADRAYQNLIRFQPAHIEPELFDNLMADIKPQLERRANIRSQVDALTIKDSPFAFYTAINSLALDNLSVLLTQISDTQLKLQLQGLLELLVIKEEAGKARGALNGAFAAKRSSLDSYANINNYIETEKNALRQANLLLQGDIQHQLTQATRSSTWREVNTIQQQYLAQKASLDNLTGPTAQVWFSLATQRIGLIKSLRDAFAQDITHTALKLETQANRLRFGYIALALFIVVPLTILAIHSVRAIRRRVATFTQQLDHIAKNKDLTLKLTSSKNDELGEIAYHFNYLTDSLSQALSKSLDVANRTEQEMKSMSHLVSQAQEVSQQTHLRCDNIATAMTEMSQTSQEVASITVDAQQSADSVKDKAVECHQHGEASLATTTRLIGSVNDTYTCLESLEQQTVNVTEILDNINAISEQTNLLALNAAIEAARAGEQGRGFAVVADEVRTLAQRSKQSTEDIRHLLDSISDNAKTSFGNMQQSRDASYSTQTKVSETNDMMDALIVTVKEITDFNTSIATASEEQSQTTLSVESDIDNLLTLVETTNHTVANLHNEMNTVKQRMSELVQEVSDFKLNA
;
A
#
# COMPACT_ATOMS: atom_id res chain seq x y z
N MET A 1 -9.31 -25.51 -22.56
CA MET A 1 -10.35 -24.89 -23.42
C MET A 1 -11.08 -23.73 -22.71
N PHE A 2 -10.36 -22.85 -21.98
CA PHE A 2 -10.95 -21.68 -21.30
C PHE A 2 -10.06 -20.45 -21.52
N GLY A 3 -9.99 -19.97 -22.77
CA GLY A 3 -9.33 -18.71 -23.13
C GLY A 3 -10.29 -17.51 -23.18
N PHE A 4 -11.56 -17.68 -22.83
CA PHE A 4 -12.63 -16.70 -23.11
C PHE A 4 -12.98 -15.78 -21.92
N SER A 5 -12.29 -15.86 -20.77
CA SER A 5 -12.74 -15.15 -19.55
C SER A 5 -12.10 -13.78 -19.29
N ARG A 6 -11.25 -13.25 -20.19
CA ARG A 6 -10.47 -12.03 -19.86
C ARG A 6 -11.26 -10.71 -19.86
N SER A 7 -12.55 -10.70 -20.23
CA SER A 7 -13.39 -9.48 -20.17
C SER A 7 -14.82 -9.74 -19.70
N VAL A 8 -15.08 -10.90 -19.11
CA VAL A 8 -16.42 -11.29 -18.68
C VAL A 8 -16.67 -10.75 -17.27
N ASN A 9 -17.55 -9.76 -17.17
CA ASN A 9 -17.97 -9.15 -15.91
C ASN A 9 -18.37 -10.24 -14.89
N ILE A 10 -18.06 -10.09 -13.59
CA ILE A 10 -18.30 -11.13 -12.55
C ILE A 10 -19.75 -11.67 -12.59
N ARG A 11 -20.71 -10.80 -12.90
CA ARG A 11 -22.11 -11.14 -13.13
C ARG A 11 -22.28 -12.21 -14.22
N SER A 12 -21.62 -12.02 -15.36
CA SER A 12 -21.70 -12.91 -16.51
C SER A 12 -20.99 -14.23 -16.24
N THR A 13 -19.87 -14.23 -15.50
CA THR A 13 -19.18 -15.47 -15.11
C THR A 13 -20.02 -16.32 -14.16
N ILE A 14 -20.64 -15.70 -13.14
CA ILE A 14 -21.53 -16.42 -12.21
C ILE A 14 -22.79 -16.91 -12.93
N LEU A 15 -23.37 -16.10 -13.82
CA LEU A 15 -24.49 -16.54 -14.64
C LEU A 15 -24.11 -17.73 -15.52
N ILE A 16 -22.95 -17.72 -16.18
CA ILE A 16 -22.50 -18.84 -17.02
C ILE A 16 -22.30 -20.11 -16.18
N VAL A 17 -21.69 -20.01 -15.00
CA VAL A 17 -21.43 -21.15 -14.10
C VAL A 17 -22.73 -21.79 -13.60
N PHE A 18 -23.77 -20.99 -13.32
CA PHE A 18 -25.06 -21.55 -12.89
C PHE A 18 -25.97 -21.92 -14.06
N LEU A 19 -25.98 -21.15 -15.15
CA LEU A 19 -26.94 -21.29 -16.26
C LEU A 19 -26.63 -22.49 -17.14
N ILE A 20 -25.36 -22.81 -17.42
CA ILE A 20 -25.03 -23.94 -18.29
C ILE A 20 -25.43 -25.28 -17.62
N PRO A 21 -25.02 -25.59 -16.37
CA PRO A 21 -25.39 -26.85 -15.73
C PRO A 21 -26.90 -26.96 -15.47
N THR A 22 -27.56 -25.86 -15.08
CA THR A 22 -29.02 -25.85 -14.87
C THR A 22 -29.79 -26.05 -16.17
N SER A 23 -29.36 -25.43 -17.28
CA SER A 23 -30.00 -25.63 -18.59
C SER A 23 -29.84 -27.08 -19.07
N LEU A 24 -28.65 -27.66 -18.92
CA LEU A 24 -28.41 -29.07 -19.26
C LEU A 24 -29.31 -30.01 -18.43
N LEU A 25 -29.42 -29.75 -17.12
CA LEU A 25 -30.27 -30.54 -16.23
C LEU A 25 -31.76 -30.42 -16.61
N ILE A 26 -32.24 -29.20 -16.92
CA ILE A 26 -33.61 -28.97 -17.37
C ILE A 26 -33.90 -29.75 -18.66
N ILE A 27 -32.96 -29.76 -19.61
CA ILE A 27 -33.10 -30.53 -20.86
C ILE A 27 -33.19 -32.03 -20.56
N LEU A 28 -32.29 -32.58 -19.74
CA LEU A 28 -32.29 -34.01 -19.39
C LEU A 28 -33.57 -34.43 -18.67
N ILE A 29 -34.04 -33.63 -17.70
CA ILE A 29 -35.29 -33.89 -16.99
C ILE A 29 -36.49 -33.73 -17.94
N GLY A 30 -36.47 -32.74 -18.83
CA GLY A 30 -37.49 -32.52 -19.84
C GLY A 30 -37.64 -33.72 -20.79
N ILE A 31 -36.54 -34.28 -21.28
CA ILE A 31 -36.54 -35.51 -22.09
C ILE A 31 -37.23 -36.64 -21.33
N GLN A 32 -36.97 -36.76 -20.03
CA GLN A 32 -37.50 -37.85 -19.23
C GLN A 32 -38.97 -37.67 -18.84
N ILE A 33 -39.42 -36.43 -18.65
CA ILE A 33 -40.85 -36.09 -18.54
C ILE A 33 -41.56 -36.40 -19.85
N SER A 34 -40.97 -36.06 -21.01
CA SER A 34 -41.54 -36.39 -22.32
C SER A 34 -41.70 -37.91 -22.49
N LYS A 35 -40.65 -38.68 -22.18
CA LYS A 35 -40.69 -40.15 -22.26
C LYS A 35 -41.74 -40.76 -21.34
N THR A 36 -41.86 -40.29 -20.10
CA THR A 36 -42.89 -40.78 -19.18
C THR A 36 -44.29 -40.33 -19.57
N SER A 37 -44.45 -39.18 -20.23
CA SER A 37 -45.74 -38.76 -20.79
C SER A 37 -46.19 -39.66 -21.93
N GLU A 38 -45.26 -40.08 -22.80
CA GLU A 38 -45.54 -41.07 -23.85
C GLU A 38 -45.94 -42.42 -23.24
N GLN A 39 -45.26 -42.86 -22.17
CA GLN A 39 -45.63 -44.07 -21.44
C GLN A 39 -47.03 -44.00 -20.81
N VAL A 40 -47.43 -42.83 -20.29
CA VAL A 40 -48.80 -42.63 -19.77
C VAL A 40 -49.81 -42.76 -20.91
N ALA A 41 -49.58 -42.08 -22.05
CA ALA A 41 -50.48 -42.18 -23.20
C ALA A 41 -50.63 -43.62 -23.71
N GLN A 42 -49.53 -44.38 -23.79
CA GLN A 42 -49.56 -45.79 -24.18
C GLN A 42 -50.29 -46.68 -23.16
N ALA A 43 -50.21 -46.36 -21.87
CA ALA A 43 -50.93 -47.08 -20.83
C ALA A 43 -52.44 -46.77 -20.84
N GLU A 44 -52.84 -45.53 -21.12
CA GLU A 44 -54.24 -45.12 -21.32
C GLU A 44 -54.85 -45.84 -22.53
N ILE A 45 -54.13 -45.89 -23.67
CA ILE A 45 -54.53 -46.68 -24.85
C ILE A 45 -54.68 -48.17 -24.49
N SER A 46 -53.76 -48.71 -23.69
CA SER A 46 -53.80 -50.12 -23.28
C SER A 46 -54.99 -50.42 -22.36
N GLN A 47 -55.31 -49.53 -21.42
CA GLN A 47 -56.47 -49.67 -20.53
C GLN A 47 -57.78 -49.63 -21.33
N GLU A 48 -57.92 -48.64 -22.22
CA GLU A 48 -59.10 -48.50 -23.08
C GLU A 48 -59.24 -49.69 -24.04
N SER A 49 -58.13 -50.22 -24.54
CA SER A 49 -58.10 -51.44 -25.37
C SER A 49 -58.53 -52.67 -24.57
N VAL A 50 -58.18 -52.78 -23.29
CA VAL A 50 -58.69 -53.87 -22.42
C VAL A 50 -60.19 -53.73 -22.18
N GLU A 51 -60.71 -52.51 -22.01
CA GLU A 51 -62.15 -52.28 -21.88
C GLU A 51 -62.90 -52.69 -23.15
N LEU A 52 -62.42 -52.25 -24.32
CA LEU A 52 -63.00 -52.64 -25.61
C LEU A 52 -62.87 -54.16 -25.86
N PHE A 53 -61.78 -54.78 -25.41
CA PHE A 53 -61.62 -56.24 -25.45
C PHE A 53 -62.74 -56.93 -24.67
N HIS A 54 -63.04 -56.48 -23.45
CA HIS A 54 -64.14 -57.05 -22.65
C HIS A 54 -65.51 -56.87 -23.32
N LEU A 55 -65.74 -55.75 -24.01
CA LEU A 55 -67.00 -55.52 -24.74
C LEU A 55 -67.17 -56.50 -25.90
N TYR A 56 -66.11 -56.75 -26.68
CA TYR A 56 -66.13 -57.76 -27.74
C TYR A 56 -66.25 -59.18 -27.21
N ASP A 57 -65.55 -59.53 -26.13
CA ASP A 57 -65.70 -60.82 -25.45
C ASP A 57 -67.14 -61.01 -24.94
N GLU A 58 -67.74 -59.97 -24.36
CA GLU A 58 -69.11 -60.03 -23.86
C GLU A 58 -70.12 -60.23 -25.01
N VAL A 59 -69.93 -59.55 -26.15
CA VAL A 59 -70.73 -59.80 -27.36
C VAL A 59 -70.54 -61.25 -27.83
N ALA A 60 -69.31 -61.71 -28.01
CA ALA A 60 -69.04 -63.09 -28.43
C ALA A 60 -69.68 -64.12 -27.46
N HIS A 61 -69.59 -63.86 -26.15
CA HIS A 61 -70.15 -64.74 -25.13
C HIS A 61 -71.67 -64.78 -25.17
N GLN A 62 -72.34 -63.62 -25.13
CA GLN A 62 -73.79 -63.58 -25.02
C GLN A 62 -74.48 -64.10 -26.30
N PHE A 63 -73.91 -63.83 -27.48
CA PHE A 63 -74.41 -64.35 -28.75
C PHE A 63 -74.07 -65.84 -28.95
N ALA A 64 -72.95 -66.36 -28.40
CA ALA A 64 -72.68 -67.81 -28.35
C ALA A 64 -73.71 -68.58 -27.51
N VAL A 65 -74.14 -68.02 -26.37
CA VAL A 65 -75.17 -68.63 -25.52
C VAL A 65 -76.54 -68.56 -26.21
N GLU A 66 -76.86 -67.43 -26.84
CA GLU A 66 -78.09 -67.27 -27.63
C GLU A 66 -78.16 -68.27 -28.80
N ARG A 67 -77.03 -68.51 -29.50
CA ARG A 67 -76.92 -69.55 -30.53
C ARG A 67 -77.32 -70.92 -30.01
N GLY A 68 -76.78 -71.31 -28.85
CA GLY A 68 -77.07 -72.61 -28.24
C GLY A 68 -78.54 -72.79 -27.86
N LEU A 69 -79.14 -71.78 -27.24
CA LEU A 69 -80.56 -71.79 -26.86
C LEU A 69 -81.48 -71.74 -28.10
N THR A 70 -81.09 -70.97 -29.12
CA THR A 70 -81.81 -70.90 -30.40
C THR A 70 -81.84 -72.27 -31.08
N ALA A 71 -80.70 -72.96 -31.15
CA ALA A 71 -80.63 -74.30 -31.72
C ALA A 71 -81.53 -75.30 -30.97
N GLY A 72 -81.59 -75.19 -29.63
CA GLY A 72 -82.48 -76.00 -28.78
C GLY A 72 -83.96 -75.74 -29.07
N VAL A 73 -84.37 -74.47 -29.12
CA VAL A 73 -85.75 -74.06 -29.41
C VAL A 73 -86.20 -74.52 -30.81
N VAL A 74 -85.33 -74.38 -31.81
CA VAL A 74 -85.61 -74.85 -33.18
C VAL A 74 -85.75 -76.38 -33.23
N ALA A 75 -84.84 -77.12 -32.58
CA ALA A 75 -84.90 -78.58 -32.54
C ALA A 75 -86.16 -79.10 -31.80
N ALA A 76 -86.59 -78.38 -30.76
CA ALA A 76 -87.82 -78.68 -30.01
C ALA A 76 -89.10 -78.15 -30.69
N LYS A 77 -89.01 -77.60 -31.92
CA LYS A 77 -90.13 -77.02 -32.67
C LYS A 77 -90.91 -75.95 -31.87
N GLY A 78 -90.20 -75.14 -31.09
CA GLY A 78 -90.79 -74.06 -30.30
C GLY A 78 -91.46 -74.49 -28.99
N LEU A 79 -91.35 -75.76 -28.59
CA LEU A 79 -91.97 -76.30 -27.37
C LEU A 79 -90.98 -76.44 -26.21
N GLY A 80 -91.43 -76.15 -24.99
CA GLY A 80 -90.70 -76.43 -23.75
C GLY A 80 -90.07 -75.21 -23.06
N THR A 81 -89.37 -75.47 -21.95
CA THR A 81 -88.80 -74.45 -21.03
C THR A 81 -87.63 -73.65 -21.64
N GLN A 82 -87.11 -74.07 -22.80
CA GLN A 82 -85.99 -73.42 -23.49
C GLN A 82 -86.36 -72.07 -24.11
N VAL A 83 -87.65 -71.83 -24.43
CA VAL A 83 -88.13 -70.56 -25.00
C VAL A 83 -87.95 -69.41 -24.01
N GLU A 84 -88.26 -69.64 -22.73
CA GLU A 84 -88.11 -68.61 -21.69
C GLU A 84 -86.63 -68.31 -21.39
N ALA A 85 -85.80 -69.36 -21.37
CA ALA A 85 -84.35 -69.20 -21.26
C ALA A 85 -83.77 -68.39 -22.43
N LEU A 86 -84.25 -68.63 -23.66
CA LEU A 86 -83.85 -67.88 -24.85
C LEU A 86 -84.27 -66.41 -24.76
N ARG A 87 -85.51 -66.11 -24.32
CA ARG A 87 -85.97 -64.72 -24.14
C ARG A 87 -85.11 -63.95 -23.14
N LYS A 88 -84.81 -64.56 -21.99
CA LYS A 88 -83.91 -63.97 -20.99
C LYS A 88 -82.50 -63.74 -21.56
N GLN A 89 -81.98 -64.71 -22.31
CA GLN A 89 -80.66 -64.58 -22.93
C GLN A 89 -80.59 -63.48 -23.98
N ARG A 90 -81.67 -63.28 -24.77
CA ARG A 90 -81.75 -62.19 -25.75
C ARG A 90 -81.58 -60.81 -25.10
N GLN A 91 -82.12 -60.62 -23.89
CA GLN A 91 -81.92 -59.38 -23.12
C GLN A 91 -80.46 -59.16 -22.74
N ASN A 92 -79.73 -60.23 -22.37
CA ASN A 92 -78.29 -60.14 -22.08
C ASN A 92 -77.49 -59.80 -23.35
N ALA A 93 -77.81 -60.44 -24.47
CA ALA A 93 -77.18 -60.16 -25.77
C ALA A 93 -77.48 -58.73 -26.25
N ASP A 94 -78.71 -58.23 -26.05
CA ASP A 94 -79.05 -56.84 -26.37
C ASP A 94 -78.30 -55.84 -25.48
N ARG A 95 -78.07 -56.18 -24.21
CA ARG A 95 -77.23 -55.34 -23.32
C ARG A 95 -75.78 -55.32 -23.78
N ALA A 96 -75.20 -56.47 -24.13
CA ALA A 96 -73.85 -56.55 -24.67
C ALA A 96 -73.70 -55.71 -25.96
N TYR A 97 -74.66 -55.83 -26.87
CA TYR A 97 -74.74 -54.99 -28.07
C TYR A 97 -74.79 -53.49 -27.73
N GLN A 98 -75.67 -53.08 -26.81
CA GLN A 98 -75.79 -51.67 -26.43
C GLN A 98 -74.52 -51.13 -25.78
N ASN A 99 -73.85 -51.92 -24.94
CA ASN A 99 -72.60 -51.51 -24.32
C ASN A 99 -71.49 -51.30 -25.36
N LEU A 100 -71.37 -52.21 -26.33
CA LEU A 100 -70.39 -52.07 -27.42
C LEU A 100 -70.67 -50.84 -28.29
N ILE A 101 -71.92 -50.59 -28.69
CA ILE A 101 -72.28 -49.47 -29.58
C ILE A 101 -72.19 -48.11 -28.88
N ARG A 102 -72.34 -48.07 -27.56
CA ARG A 102 -72.22 -46.84 -26.75
C ARG A 102 -70.78 -46.49 -26.39
N PHE A 103 -69.85 -47.41 -26.55
CA PHE A 103 -68.45 -47.16 -26.29
C PHE A 103 -67.92 -46.09 -27.24
N GLN A 104 -67.24 -45.09 -26.68
CA GLN A 104 -66.59 -44.02 -27.42
C GLN A 104 -65.13 -43.97 -26.99
N PRO A 105 -64.17 -44.30 -27.88
CA PRO A 105 -62.76 -44.25 -27.53
C PRO A 105 -62.33 -42.80 -27.28
N ALA A 106 -61.61 -42.58 -26.19
CA ALA A 106 -60.92 -41.34 -25.86
C ALA A 106 -59.44 -41.36 -26.31
N HIS A 107 -58.83 -42.54 -26.39
CA HIS A 107 -57.38 -42.70 -26.62
C HIS A 107 -57.05 -43.56 -27.85
N ILE A 108 -57.84 -44.58 -28.14
CA ILE A 108 -57.72 -45.40 -29.36
C ILE A 108 -58.02 -44.53 -30.57
N GLU A 109 -57.23 -44.69 -31.64
CA GLU A 109 -57.42 -43.94 -32.88
C GLU A 109 -58.85 -44.13 -33.44
N PRO A 110 -59.59 -43.04 -33.72
CA PRO A 110 -60.96 -43.14 -34.20
C PRO A 110 -61.10 -43.97 -35.49
N GLU A 111 -60.15 -43.85 -36.41
CA GLU A 111 -60.14 -44.61 -37.66
C GLU A 111 -60.05 -46.12 -37.41
N LEU A 112 -59.23 -46.55 -36.46
CA LEU A 112 -59.15 -47.96 -36.08
C LEU A 112 -60.47 -48.44 -35.48
N PHE A 113 -61.06 -47.67 -34.57
CA PHE A 113 -62.33 -48.04 -33.94
C PHE A 113 -63.47 -48.15 -34.97
N ASP A 114 -63.56 -47.20 -35.89
CA ASP A 114 -64.54 -47.20 -36.97
C ASP A 114 -64.37 -48.44 -37.87
N ASN A 115 -63.12 -48.80 -38.21
CA ASN A 115 -62.81 -50.00 -38.97
C ASN A 115 -63.19 -51.30 -38.24
N LEU A 116 -62.91 -51.40 -36.93
CA LEU A 116 -63.33 -52.55 -36.12
C LEU A 116 -64.87 -52.67 -36.09
N MET A 117 -65.58 -51.54 -36.00
CA MET A 117 -67.04 -51.53 -35.95
C MET A 117 -67.71 -51.77 -37.31
N ALA A 118 -67.01 -51.53 -38.43
CA ALA A 118 -67.56 -51.54 -39.78
C ALA A 118 -68.23 -52.86 -40.18
N ASP A 119 -67.61 -54.01 -39.86
CA ASP A 119 -68.13 -55.32 -40.25
C ASP A 119 -69.09 -55.92 -39.21
N ILE A 120 -68.82 -55.72 -37.91
CA ILE A 120 -69.60 -56.35 -36.84
C ILE A 120 -70.93 -55.63 -36.57
N LYS A 121 -70.99 -54.30 -36.68
CA LYS A 121 -72.19 -53.51 -36.39
C LYS A 121 -73.36 -53.86 -37.33
N PRO A 122 -73.19 -53.92 -38.67
CA PRO A 122 -74.26 -54.35 -39.57
C PRO A 122 -74.76 -55.77 -39.29
N GLN A 123 -73.87 -56.70 -38.89
CA GLN A 123 -74.28 -58.06 -38.51
C GLN A 123 -75.12 -58.05 -37.22
N LEU A 124 -74.71 -57.29 -36.21
CA LEU A 124 -75.45 -57.16 -34.96
C LEU A 124 -76.83 -56.51 -35.15
N GLU A 125 -76.99 -55.61 -36.12
CA GLU A 125 -78.29 -54.98 -36.47
C GLU A 125 -79.28 -55.98 -37.09
N ARG A 126 -78.79 -57.03 -37.77
CA ARG A 126 -79.64 -58.10 -38.34
C ARG A 126 -80.25 -59.03 -37.30
N ARG A 127 -79.86 -58.94 -36.02
CA ARG A 127 -80.32 -59.85 -34.95
C ARG A 127 -81.85 -59.91 -34.82
N ALA A 128 -82.53 -58.79 -34.97
CA ALA A 128 -83.99 -58.73 -34.83
C ALA A 128 -84.69 -59.55 -35.93
N ASN A 129 -84.17 -59.48 -37.16
CA ASN A 129 -84.68 -60.27 -38.28
C ASN A 129 -84.48 -61.77 -38.02
N ILE A 130 -83.27 -62.21 -37.65
CA ILE A 130 -83.00 -63.63 -37.36
C ILE A 130 -83.87 -64.15 -36.22
N ARG A 131 -84.00 -63.38 -35.14
CA ARG A 131 -84.88 -63.73 -34.01
C ARG A 131 -86.34 -63.89 -34.43
N SER A 132 -86.84 -63.02 -35.32
CA SER A 132 -88.21 -63.14 -35.84
C SER A 132 -88.45 -64.41 -36.67
N GLN A 133 -87.45 -64.82 -37.47
CA GLN A 133 -87.51 -66.08 -38.22
C GLN A 133 -87.52 -67.31 -37.30
N VAL A 134 -86.72 -67.26 -36.22
CA VAL A 134 -86.68 -68.30 -35.18
C VAL A 134 -88.01 -68.40 -34.45
N ASP A 135 -88.59 -67.25 -34.04
CA ASP A 135 -89.84 -67.21 -33.29
C ASP A 135 -91.04 -67.68 -34.13
N ALA A 136 -91.03 -67.38 -35.43
CA ALA A 136 -92.02 -67.86 -36.40
C ALA A 136 -91.78 -69.31 -36.86
N LEU A 137 -90.66 -69.94 -36.47
CA LEU A 137 -90.20 -71.25 -36.94
C LEU A 137 -90.06 -71.37 -38.48
N THR A 138 -89.98 -70.23 -39.18
CA THR A 138 -89.79 -70.13 -40.64
C THR A 138 -88.37 -69.65 -40.94
N ILE A 139 -87.41 -70.57 -40.84
CA ILE A 139 -85.98 -70.28 -40.97
C ILE A 139 -85.61 -70.18 -42.44
N LYS A 140 -85.20 -68.98 -42.88
CA LYS A 140 -84.63 -68.73 -44.21
C LYS A 140 -83.11 -68.60 -44.12
N ASP A 141 -82.64 -67.84 -43.16
CA ASP A 141 -81.22 -67.67 -42.85
C ASP A 141 -80.83 -68.54 -41.66
N SER A 142 -79.70 -69.26 -41.75
CA SER A 142 -79.23 -70.13 -40.68
C SER A 142 -78.89 -69.31 -39.42
N PRO A 143 -79.62 -69.46 -38.29
CA PRO A 143 -79.29 -68.75 -37.06
C PRO A 143 -77.91 -69.17 -36.53
N PHE A 144 -77.56 -70.44 -36.71
CA PHE A 144 -76.24 -70.95 -36.34
C PHE A 144 -75.12 -70.22 -37.08
N ALA A 145 -75.25 -70.03 -38.40
CA ALA A 145 -74.26 -69.31 -39.20
C ALA A 145 -74.20 -67.83 -38.82
N PHE A 146 -75.36 -67.20 -38.58
CA PHE A 146 -75.46 -65.81 -38.15
C PHE A 146 -74.71 -65.53 -36.83
N TYR A 147 -75.04 -66.27 -35.77
CA TYR A 147 -74.37 -66.07 -34.48
C TYR A 147 -72.89 -66.43 -34.53
N THR A 148 -72.53 -67.43 -35.34
CA THR A 148 -71.12 -67.80 -35.56
C THR A 148 -70.35 -66.68 -36.26
N ALA A 149 -70.95 -66.00 -37.25
CA ALA A 149 -70.33 -64.86 -37.92
C ALA A 149 -70.08 -63.69 -36.95
N ILE A 150 -71.04 -63.37 -36.07
CA ILE A 150 -70.86 -62.33 -35.04
C ILE A 150 -69.69 -62.69 -34.12
N ASN A 151 -69.64 -63.94 -33.64
CA ASN A 151 -68.57 -64.37 -32.74
C ASN A 151 -67.20 -64.35 -33.43
N SER A 152 -67.12 -64.80 -34.68
CA SER A 152 -65.88 -64.74 -35.46
C SER A 152 -65.40 -63.30 -35.65
N LEU A 153 -66.28 -62.38 -36.07
CA LEU A 153 -65.94 -60.96 -36.21
C LEU A 153 -65.51 -60.33 -34.88
N ALA A 154 -66.16 -60.69 -33.77
CA ALA A 154 -65.74 -60.22 -32.45
C ALA A 154 -64.32 -60.72 -32.11
N LEU A 155 -64.01 -62.00 -32.30
CA LEU A 155 -62.68 -62.55 -32.03
C LEU A 155 -61.61 -62.00 -32.99
N ASP A 156 -61.95 -61.77 -34.25
CA ASP A 156 -61.04 -61.17 -35.24
C ASP A 156 -60.71 -59.72 -34.84
N ASN A 157 -61.70 -58.94 -34.42
CA ASN A 157 -61.51 -57.59 -33.90
C ASN A 157 -60.60 -57.57 -32.67
N LEU A 158 -60.75 -58.55 -31.77
CA LEU A 158 -59.84 -58.69 -30.62
C LEU A 158 -58.38 -58.88 -31.07
N SER A 159 -58.13 -59.65 -32.12
CA SER A 159 -56.77 -59.88 -32.63
C SER A 159 -56.13 -58.60 -33.19
N VAL A 160 -56.93 -57.76 -33.86
CA VAL A 160 -56.49 -56.45 -34.37
C VAL A 160 -56.25 -55.47 -33.21
N LEU A 161 -57.07 -55.50 -32.17
CA LEU A 161 -56.93 -54.66 -30.99
C LEU A 161 -55.60 -54.89 -30.26
N LEU A 162 -55.04 -56.11 -30.33
CA LEU A 162 -53.69 -56.42 -29.79
C LEU A 162 -52.57 -55.58 -30.43
N THR A 163 -52.80 -54.98 -31.60
CA THR A 163 -51.81 -54.09 -32.25
C THR A 163 -51.62 -52.78 -31.49
N GLN A 164 -52.62 -52.34 -30.72
CA GLN A 164 -52.59 -51.12 -29.92
C GLN A 164 -51.86 -51.28 -28.58
N ILE A 165 -51.57 -52.52 -28.19
CA ILE A 165 -50.92 -52.80 -26.92
C ILE A 165 -49.40 -52.71 -27.09
N SER A 166 -48.83 -51.64 -26.53
CA SER A 166 -47.38 -51.42 -26.54
C SER A 166 -46.63 -52.22 -25.47
N ASP A 167 -47.28 -52.52 -24.34
CA ASP A 167 -46.66 -53.35 -23.30
C ASP A 167 -46.62 -54.82 -23.72
N THR A 168 -45.42 -55.37 -23.89
CA THR A 168 -45.22 -56.73 -24.39
C THR A 168 -45.88 -57.78 -23.50
N GLN A 169 -45.84 -57.60 -22.18
CA GLN A 169 -46.40 -58.58 -21.25
C GLN A 169 -47.93 -58.56 -21.30
N LEU A 170 -48.55 -57.37 -21.25
CA LEU A 170 -49.98 -57.21 -21.39
C LEU A 170 -50.49 -57.72 -22.73
N LYS A 171 -49.73 -57.48 -23.81
CA LYS A 171 -50.04 -57.98 -25.15
C LYS A 171 -50.08 -59.50 -25.19
N LEU A 172 -49.06 -60.17 -24.64
CA LEU A 172 -49.01 -61.64 -24.55
C LEU A 172 -50.14 -62.19 -23.67
N GLN A 173 -50.47 -61.51 -22.57
CA GLN A 173 -51.59 -61.90 -21.72
C GLN A 173 -52.93 -61.80 -22.46
N LEU A 174 -53.20 -60.69 -23.14
CA LEU A 174 -54.40 -60.52 -23.97
C LEU A 174 -54.46 -61.50 -25.14
N GLN A 175 -53.32 -61.83 -25.75
CA GLN A 175 -53.24 -62.89 -26.77
C GLN A 175 -53.58 -64.25 -26.17
N GLY A 176 -53.05 -64.58 -24.99
CA GLY A 176 -53.43 -65.80 -24.27
C GLY A 176 -54.91 -65.85 -23.89
N LEU A 177 -55.49 -64.70 -23.51
CA LEU A 177 -56.92 -64.56 -23.23
C LEU A 177 -57.76 -64.80 -24.49
N LEU A 178 -57.33 -64.25 -25.63
CA LEU A 178 -57.95 -64.50 -26.93
C LEU A 178 -57.97 -66.00 -27.28
N GLU A 179 -56.86 -66.71 -27.07
CA GLU A 179 -56.82 -68.16 -27.31
C GLU A 179 -57.80 -68.93 -26.40
N LEU A 180 -57.99 -68.51 -25.13
CA LEU A 180 -59.02 -69.09 -24.26
C LEU A 180 -60.44 -68.84 -24.78
N LEU A 181 -60.69 -67.68 -25.40
CA LEU A 181 -61.96 -67.38 -26.06
C LEU A 181 -62.19 -68.23 -27.31
N VAL A 182 -61.14 -68.44 -28.12
CA VAL A 182 -61.20 -69.33 -29.29
C VAL A 182 -61.51 -70.78 -28.85
N ILE A 183 -60.81 -71.30 -27.82
CA ILE A 183 -61.10 -72.63 -27.26
C ILE A 183 -62.56 -72.74 -26.84
N LYS A 184 -63.07 -71.74 -26.12
CA LYS A 184 -64.46 -71.70 -25.64
C LYS A 184 -65.46 -71.67 -26.79
N GLU A 185 -65.19 -70.89 -27.84
CA GLU A 185 -66.07 -70.75 -29.00
C GLU A 185 -66.11 -72.04 -29.84
N GLU A 186 -64.95 -72.62 -30.14
CA GLU A 186 -64.85 -73.87 -30.89
C GLU A 186 -65.45 -75.06 -30.12
N ALA A 187 -65.22 -75.14 -28.80
CA ALA A 187 -65.91 -76.09 -27.94
C ALA A 187 -67.44 -75.90 -27.98
N GLY A 188 -67.91 -74.65 -28.06
CA GLY A 188 -69.33 -74.29 -28.22
C GLY A 188 -69.92 -74.78 -29.55
N LYS A 189 -69.20 -74.58 -30.66
CA LYS A 189 -69.58 -75.06 -32.00
C LYS A 189 -69.60 -76.59 -32.06
N ALA A 190 -68.55 -77.24 -31.56
CA ALA A 190 -68.44 -78.69 -31.47
C ALA A 190 -69.57 -79.28 -30.62
N ARG A 191 -69.87 -78.69 -29.45
CA ARG A 191 -71.00 -79.08 -28.59
C ARG A 191 -72.31 -79.07 -29.36
N GLY A 192 -72.63 -77.97 -30.03
CA GLY A 192 -73.89 -77.81 -30.77
C GLY A 192 -74.02 -78.81 -31.93
N ALA A 193 -72.98 -78.93 -32.75
CA ALA A 193 -72.97 -79.80 -33.92
C ALA A 193 -73.05 -81.29 -33.54
N LEU A 194 -72.27 -81.73 -32.54
CA LEU A 194 -72.31 -83.11 -32.03
C LEU A 194 -73.63 -83.42 -31.32
N ASN A 195 -74.24 -82.46 -30.63
CA ASN A 195 -75.55 -82.65 -30.03
C ASN A 195 -76.62 -82.96 -31.08
N GLY A 196 -76.58 -82.25 -32.22
CA GLY A 196 -77.45 -82.54 -33.37
C GLY A 196 -77.19 -83.93 -33.96
N ALA A 197 -75.92 -84.30 -34.16
CA ALA A 197 -75.54 -85.61 -34.71
C ALA A 197 -75.99 -86.78 -33.83
N PHE A 198 -75.76 -86.70 -32.51
CA PHE A 198 -76.19 -87.74 -31.56
C PHE A 198 -77.71 -87.79 -31.37
N ALA A 199 -78.41 -86.64 -31.40
CA ALA A 199 -79.87 -86.60 -31.34
C ALA A 199 -80.51 -87.25 -32.58
N ALA A 200 -79.95 -87.01 -33.76
CA ALA A 200 -80.42 -87.59 -35.02
C ALA A 200 -79.93 -89.02 -35.26
N LYS A 201 -78.95 -89.50 -34.46
CA LYS A 201 -78.19 -90.75 -34.66
C LYS A 201 -77.55 -90.88 -36.06
N ARG A 202 -77.36 -89.76 -36.75
CA ARG A 202 -76.76 -89.68 -38.08
C ARG A 202 -76.03 -88.35 -38.26
N SER A 203 -75.08 -88.30 -39.17
CA SER A 203 -74.36 -87.08 -39.57
C SER A 203 -74.10 -87.08 -41.08
N SER A 204 -73.75 -85.92 -41.64
CA SER A 204 -73.33 -85.80 -43.04
C SER A 204 -71.81 -85.64 -43.13
N LEU A 205 -71.23 -85.85 -44.32
CA LEU A 205 -69.81 -85.63 -44.55
C LEU A 205 -69.40 -84.17 -44.26
N ASP A 206 -70.26 -83.20 -44.60
CA ASP A 206 -70.04 -81.78 -44.32
C ASP A 206 -70.06 -81.50 -42.81
N SER A 207 -71.03 -82.07 -42.08
CA SER A 207 -71.11 -81.92 -40.62
C SER A 207 -69.91 -82.58 -39.93
N TYR A 208 -69.46 -83.74 -40.42
CA TYR A 208 -68.24 -84.38 -39.98
C TYR A 208 -67.00 -83.49 -40.20
N ALA A 209 -66.83 -82.94 -41.40
CA ALA A 209 -65.71 -82.06 -41.73
C ALA A 209 -65.70 -80.81 -40.84
N ASN A 210 -66.86 -80.17 -40.64
CA ASN A 210 -67.01 -79.01 -39.76
C ASN A 210 -66.67 -79.35 -38.30
N ILE A 211 -67.20 -80.45 -37.76
CA ILE A 211 -66.90 -80.89 -36.39
C ILE A 211 -65.41 -81.19 -36.23
N ASN A 212 -64.79 -81.87 -37.19
CA ASN A 212 -63.35 -82.11 -37.17
C ASN A 212 -62.56 -80.80 -37.19
N ASN A 213 -62.96 -79.83 -38.02
CA ASN A 213 -62.33 -78.52 -38.07
C ASN A 213 -62.43 -77.77 -36.73
N TYR A 214 -63.60 -77.79 -36.07
CA TYR A 214 -63.77 -77.17 -34.76
C TYR A 214 -62.85 -77.81 -33.71
N ILE A 215 -62.75 -79.14 -33.69
CA ILE A 215 -61.90 -79.88 -32.75
C ILE A 215 -60.41 -79.58 -33.00
N GLU A 216 -59.96 -79.57 -34.26
CA GLU A 216 -58.56 -79.26 -34.58
C GLU A 216 -58.21 -77.80 -34.30
N THR A 217 -59.14 -76.86 -34.56
CA THR A 217 -58.97 -75.44 -34.21
C THR A 217 -58.88 -75.27 -32.70
N GLU A 218 -59.73 -75.94 -31.93
CA GLU A 218 -59.66 -75.95 -30.46
C GLU A 218 -58.31 -76.48 -29.95
N LYS A 219 -57.78 -77.56 -30.55
CA LYS A 219 -56.45 -78.11 -30.19
C LYS A 219 -55.32 -77.14 -30.50
N ASN A 220 -55.38 -76.45 -31.64
CA ASN A 220 -54.39 -75.46 -32.03
C ASN A 220 -54.42 -74.25 -31.08
N ALA A 221 -55.60 -73.75 -30.74
CA ALA A 221 -55.77 -72.67 -29.77
C ALA A 221 -55.29 -73.10 -28.37
N LEU A 222 -55.56 -74.34 -27.96
CA LEU A 222 -55.02 -74.89 -26.70
C LEU A 222 -53.49 -74.94 -26.69
N ARG A 223 -52.86 -75.30 -27.82
CA ARG A 223 -51.40 -75.26 -27.94
C ARG A 223 -50.88 -73.83 -27.80
N GLN A 224 -51.50 -72.86 -28.46
CA GLN A 224 -51.10 -71.45 -28.39
C GLN A 224 -51.29 -70.89 -26.97
N ALA A 225 -52.43 -71.15 -26.33
CA ALA A 225 -52.68 -70.80 -24.95
C ALA A 225 -51.60 -71.36 -24.00
N ASN A 226 -51.18 -72.62 -24.17
CA ASN A 226 -50.12 -73.20 -23.35
C ASN A 226 -48.74 -72.56 -23.55
N LEU A 227 -48.47 -71.96 -24.71
CA LEU A 227 -47.21 -71.27 -25.01
C LEU A 227 -47.22 -69.80 -24.55
N LEU A 228 -48.38 -69.16 -24.55
CA LEU A 228 -48.54 -67.75 -24.22
C LEU A 228 -48.83 -67.53 -22.72
N LEU A 229 -49.66 -68.38 -22.12
CA LEU A 229 -50.03 -68.27 -20.72
C LEU A 229 -48.86 -68.67 -19.83
N GLN A 230 -48.67 -67.91 -18.75
CA GLN A 230 -47.59 -68.13 -17.78
C GLN A 230 -48.16 -68.15 -16.36
N GLY A 231 -47.38 -68.69 -15.42
CA GLY A 231 -47.70 -68.68 -13.99
C GLY A 231 -48.97 -69.46 -13.64
N ASP A 232 -49.77 -68.92 -12.72
CA ASP A 232 -50.93 -69.61 -12.15
C ASP A 232 -51.98 -69.97 -13.22
N ILE A 233 -52.23 -69.09 -14.18
CA ILE A 233 -53.22 -69.31 -15.26
C ILE A 233 -52.83 -70.49 -16.16
N GLN A 234 -51.53 -70.65 -16.47
CA GLN A 234 -51.03 -71.81 -17.22
C GLN A 234 -51.20 -73.11 -16.43
N HIS A 235 -50.95 -73.08 -15.11
CA HIS A 235 -51.17 -74.22 -14.23
C HIS A 235 -52.66 -74.60 -14.17
N GLN A 236 -53.55 -73.62 -14.04
CA GLN A 236 -54.99 -73.85 -14.04
C GLN A 236 -55.49 -74.43 -15.38
N LEU A 237 -54.98 -73.95 -16.53
CA LEU A 237 -55.28 -74.54 -17.84
C LEU A 237 -54.82 -76.00 -17.94
N THR A 238 -53.63 -76.29 -17.43
CA THR A 238 -53.07 -77.66 -17.39
C THR A 238 -53.90 -78.57 -16.50
N GLN A 239 -54.40 -78.07 -15.36
CA GLN A 239 -55.30 -78.82 -14.49
C GLN A 239 -56.66 -79.06 -15.13
N ALA A 240 -57.25 -78.05 -15.77
CA ALA A 240 -58.52 -78.15 -16.48
C ALA A 240 -58.46 -79.22 -17.59
N THR A 241 -57.37 -79.25 -18.37
CA THR A 241 -57.17 -80.22 -19.46
C THR A 241 -56.90 -81.66 -19.00
N ARG A 242 -56.47 -81.84 -17.74
CA ARG A 242 -56.29 -83.15 -17.10
C ARG A 242 -57.53 -83.67 -16.36
N SER A 243 -58.55 -82.84 -16.19
CA SER A 243 -59.81 -83.21 -15.53
C SER A 243 -60.49 -84.42 -16.18
N SER A 244 -61.28 -85.17 -15.40
CA SER A 244 -62.08 -86.28 -15.94
C SER A 244 -63.03 -85.81 -17.04
N THR A 245 -63.72 -84.69 -16.82
CA THR A 245 -64.62 -84.07 -17.79
C THR A 245 -63.93 -83.79 -19.13
N TRP A 246 -62.73 -83.21 -19.12
CA TRP A 246 -61.99 -82.92 -20.36
C TRP A 246 -61.61 -84.19 -21.12
N ARG A 247 -61.13 -85.22 -20.41
CA ARG A 247 -60.77 -86.52 -20.98
C ARG A 247 -61.98 -87.25 -21.56
N GLU A 248 -63.12 -87.22 -20.88
CA GLU A 248 -64.37 -87.83 -21.36
C GLU A 248 -64.89 -87.14 -22.63
N VAL A 249 -64.91 -85.81 -22.67
CA VAL A 249 -65.32 -85.06 -23.87
C VAL A 249 -64.39 -85.37 -25.04
N ASN A 250 -63.07 -85.39 -24.83
CA ASN A 250 -62.11 -85.77 -25.87
C ASN A 250 -62.34 -87.20 -26.37
N THR A 251 -62.66 -88.12 -25.47
CA THR A 251 -62.94 -89.52 -25.82
C THR A 251 -64.17 -89.61 -26.73
N ILE A 252 -65.26 -88.93 -26.37
CA ILE A 252 -66.49 -88.88 -27.17
C ILE A 252 -66.22 -88.24 -28.54
N GLN A 253 -65.47 -87.14 -28.57
CA GLN A 253 -65.07 -86.48 -29.82
C GLN A 253 -64.26 -87.43 -30.73
N GLN A 254 -63.28 -88.16 -30.19
CA GLN A 254 -62.50 -89.12 -30.97
C GLN A 254 -63.32 -90.33 -31.43
N GLN A 255 -64.24 -90.83 -30.59
CA GLN A 255 -65.19 -91.88 -30.97
C GLN A 255 -66.09 -91.46 -32.13
N TYR A 256 -66.56 -90.21 -32.13
CA TYR A 256 -67.30 -89.67 -33.27
C TYR A 256 -66.43 -89.59 -34.53
N LEU A 257 -65.20 -89.08 -34.42
CA LEU A 257 -64.29 -88.94 -35.56
C LEU A 257 -63.89 -90.30 -36.17
N ALA A 258 -63.80 -91.36 -35.36
CA ALA A 258 -63.52 -92.72 -35.81
C ALA A 258 -64.67 -93.34 -36.63
N GLN A 259 -65.90 -92.81 -36.53
CA GLN A 259 -67.10 -93.33 -37.21
C GLN A 259 -67.32 -92.73 -38.61
N LYS A 260 -66.26 -92.19 -39.26
CA LYS A 260 -66.34 -91.58 -40.60
C LYS A 260 -66.98 -92.50 -41.66
N ALA A 261 -66.76 -93.80 -41.55
CA ALA A 261 -67.30 -94.80 -42.48
C ALA A 261 -68.78 -95.17 -42.21
N SER A 262 -69.36 -94.74 -41.08
CA SER A 262 -70.68 -95.16 -40.61
C SER A 262 -71.53 -93.98 -40.13
N LEU A 263 -71.54 -92.86 -40.87
CA LEU A 263 -72.22 -91.63 -40.47
C LEU A 263 -73.75 -91.74 -40.46
N ASP A 264 -74.35 -92.69 -41.18
CA ASP A 264 -75.81 -92.90 -41.20
C ASP A 264 -76.33 -93.67 -39.97
N ASN A 265 -75.44 -94.28 -39.18
CA ASN A 265 -75.79 -95.05 -37.99
C ASN A 265 -74.77 -94.79 -36.86
N LEU A 266 -74.81 -93.59 -36.30
CA LEU A 266 -73.87 -93.16 -35.27
C LEU A 266 -74.17 -93.83 -33.93
N THR A 267 -73.09 -94.27 -33.28
CA THR A 267 -73.07 -94.71 -31.89
C THR A 267 -72.44 -93.64 -31.01
N GLY A 268 -72.99 -93.44 -29.81
CA GLY A 268 -72.52 -92.39 -28.91
C GLY A 268 -73.44 -92.21 -27.70
N PRO A 269 -73.08 -91.31 -26.78
CA PRO A 269 -73.92 -90.95 -25.64
C PRO A 269 -75.23 -90.31 -26.11
N THR A 270 -76.22 -90.27 -25.21
CA THR A 270 -77.43 -89.49 -25.49
C THR A 270 -77.08 -88.01 -25.63
N ALA A 271 -77.84 -87.28 -26.45
CA ALA A 271 -77.66 -85.84 -26.65
C ALA A 271 -77.61 -85.07 -25.32
N GLN A 272 -78.45 -85.46 -24.34
CA GLN A 272 -78.46 -84.85 -23.01
C GLN A 272 -77.16 -85.07 -22.23
N VAL A 273 -76.58 -86.28 -22.25
CA VAL A 273 -75.31 -86.59 -21.59
C VAL A 273 -74.16 -85.82 -22.25
N TRP A 274 -74.09 -85.84 -23.58
CA TRP A 274 -73.10 -85.07 -24.33
C TRP A 274 -73.18 -83.57 -24.03
N PHE A 275 -74.39 -83.00 -24.11
CA PHE A 275 -74.60 -81.58 -23.89
C PHE A 275 -74.17 -81.16 -22.49
N SER A 276 -74.48 -81.96 -21.46
CA SER A 276 -74.06 -81.70 -20.08
C SER A 276 -72.54 -81.73 -19.93
N LEU A 277 -71.86 -82.78 -20.39
CA LEU A 277 -70.40 -82.93 -20.28
C LEU A 277 -69.65 -81.83 -21.04
N ALA A 278 -70.07 -81.54 -22.27
CA ALA A 278 -69.47 -80.47 -23.06
C ALA A 278 -69.72 -79.08 -22.44
N THR A 279 -70.88 -78.87 -21.80
CA THR A 279 -71.16 -77.63 -21.06
C THR A 279 -70.28 -77.49 -19.82
N GLN A 280 -70.02 -78.58 -19.09
CA GLN A 280 -69.09 -78.59 -17.97
C GLN A 280 -67.66 -78.25 -18.41
N ARG A 281 -67.18 -78.81 -19.53
CA ARG A 281 -65.86 -78.47 -20.11
C ARG A 281 -65.74 -76.98 -20.46
N ILE A 282 -66.77 -76.42 -21.11
CA ILE A 282 -66.83 -74.97 -21.41
C ILE A 282 -66.80 -74.15 -20.11
N GLY A 283 -67.45 -74.64 -19.04
CA GLY A 283 -67.41 -74.03 -17.72
C GLY A 283 -66.00 -73.89 -17.12
N LEU A 284 -65.15 -74.91 -17.29
CA LEU A 284 -63.75 -74.88 -16.82
C LEU A 284 -62.93 -73.77 -17.50
N ILE A 285 -63.09 -73.61 -18.82
CA ILE A 285 -62.41 -72.54 -19.57
C ILE A 285 -63.00 -71.19 -19.24
N LYS A 286 -64.33 -71.10 -19.06
CA LYS A 286 -64.99 -69.86 -18.66
C LYS A 286 -64.45 -69.34 -17.32
N SER A 287 -64.36 -70.19 -16.30
CA SER A 287 -63.85 -69.75 -14.98
C SER A 287 -62.39 -69.26 -15.07
N LEU A 288 -61.56 -69.97 -15.84
CA LEU A 288 -60.17 -69.56 -16.07
C LEU A 288 -60.09 -68.21 -16.80
N ARG A 289 -60.89 -68.07 -17.87
CA ARG A 289 -60.99 -66.83 -18.66
C ARG A 289 -61.42 -65.66 -17.79
N ASP A 290 -62.44 -65.84 -16.95
CA ASP A 290 -62.99 -64.77 -16.11
C ASP A 290 -61.95 -64.30 -15.08
N ALA A 291 -61.21 -65.22 -14.46
CA ALA A 291 -60.11 -64.88 -13.55
C ALA A 291 -58.98 -64.14 -14.29
N PHE A 292 -58.60 -64.60 -15.48
CA PHE A 292 -57.51 -63.99 -16.23
C PHE A 292 -57.87 -62.61 -16.80
N ALA A 293 -59.11 -62.44 -17.26
CA ALA A 293 -59.68 -61.16 -17.69
C ALA A 293 -59.59 -60.09 -16.57
N GLN A 294 -59.85 -60.47 -15.32
CA GLN A 294 -59.72 -59.58 -14.16
C GLN A 294 -58.25 -59.22 -13.88
N ASP A 295 -57.33 -60.20 -13.94
CA ASP A 295 -55.89 -59.97 -13.74
C ASP A 295 -55.28 -59.03 -14.80
N ILE A 296 -55.70 -59.18 -16.06
CA ILE A 296 -55.33 -58.28 -17.17
C ILE A 296 -55.81 -56.85 -16.93
N THR A 297 -57.05 -56.69 -16.46
CA THR A 297 -57.62 -55.36 -16.14
C THR A 297 -56.81 -54.67 -15.04
N HIS A 298 -56.46 -55.42 -13.98
CA HIS A 298 -55.61 -54.90 -12.92
C HIS A 298 -54.18 -54.58 -13.41
N THR A 299 -53.64 -55.39 -14.32
CA THR A 299 -52.32 -55.17 -14.92
C THR A 299 -52.30 -53.88 -15.74
N ALA A 300 -53.30 -53.63 -16.57
CA ALA A 300 -53.41 -52.40 -17.34
C ALA A 300 -53.49 -51.15 -16.44
N LEU A 301 -54.33 -51.18 -15.40
CA LEU A 301 -54.44 -50.09 -14.42
C LEU A 301 -53.10 -49.86 -13.66
N LYS A 302 -52.38 -50.93 -13.35
CA LYS A 302 -51.07 -50.83 -12.70
C LYS A 302 -50.03 -50.16 -13.59
N LEU A 303 -50.01 -50.46 -14.88
CA LEU A 303 -49.09 -49.81 -15.84
C LEU A 303 -49.36 -48.30 -15.93
N GLU A 304 -50.63 -47.91 -16.01
CA GLU A 304 -51.06 -46.51 -16.07
C GLU A 304 -50.67 -45.74 -14.79
N THR A 305 -51.01 -46.28 -13.62
CA THR A 305 -50.67 -45.66 -12.32
C THR A 305 -49.17 -45.57 -12.09
N GLN A 306 -48.39 -46.57 -12.51
CA GLN A 306 -46.93 -46.56 -12.43
C GLN A 306 -46.32 -45.49 -13.34
N ALA A 307 -46.79 -45.38 -14.59
CA ALA A 307 -46.33 -44.36 -15.53
C ALA A 307 -46.63 -42.95 -14.99
N ASN A 308 -47.84 -42.73 -14.46
CA ASN A 308 -48.23 -41.47 -13.84
C ASN A 308 -47.36 -41.13 -12.61
N ARG A 309 -47.09 -42.11 -11.73
CA ARG A 309 -46.22 -41.92 -10.56
C ARG A 309 -44.80 -41.53 -10.97
N LEU A 310 -44.23 -42.16 -12.00
CA LEU A 310 -42.90 -41.80 -12.51
C LEU A 310 -42.88 -40.39 -13.10
N ARG A 311 -43.89 -40.02 -13.89
CA ARG A 311 -44.05 -38.67 -14.45
C ARG A 311 -44.06 -37.61 -13.35
N PHE A 312 -44.93 -37.77 -12.34
CA PHE A 312 -44.98 -36.84 -11.21
C PHE A 312 -43.69 -36.83 -10.38
N GLY A 313 -43.03 -37.97 -10.23
CA GLY A 313 -41.71 -38.06 -9.58
C GLY A 313 -40.64 -37.22 -10.28
N TYR A 314 -40.56 -37.27 -11.62
CA TYR A 314 -39.62 -36.45 -12.39
C TYR A 314 -39.97 -34.95 -12.32
N ILE A 315 -41.26 -34.58 -12.35
CA ILE A 315 -41.68 -33.19 -12.16
C ILE A 315 -41.27 -32.67 -10.78
N ALA A 316 -41.49 -33.46 -9.71
CA ALA A 316 -41.08 -33.09 -8.36
C ALA A 316 -39.56 -32.95 -8.23
N LEU A 317 -38.79 -33.86 -8.84
CA LEU A 317 -37.32 -33.79 -8.88
C LEU A 317 -36.84 -32.53 -9.62
N ALA A 318 -37.50 -32.16 -10.72
CA ALA A 318 -37.22 -30.93 -11.45
C ALA A 318 -37.35 -29.70 -10.54
N LEU A 319 -38.48 -29.59 -9.83
CA LEU A 319 -38.74 -28.49 -8.91
C LEU A 319 -37.75 -28.46 -7.74
N PHE A 320 -37.42 -29.62 -7.17
CA PHE A 320 -36.50 -29.73 -6.05
C PHE A 320 -35.07 -29.28 -6.39
N ILE A 321 -34.60 -29.48 -7.63
CA ILE A 321 -33.25 -29.07 -8.02
C ILE A 321 -33.22 -27.65 -8.60
N VAL A 322 -34.16 -27.33 -9.49
CA VAL A 322 -34.13 -26.06 -10.24
C VAL A 322 -34.44 -24.86 -9.32
N VAL A 323 -35.42 -24.96 -8.41
CA VAL A 323 -35.83 -23.84 -7.56
C VAL A 323 -34.69 -23.40 -6.61
N PRO A 324 -34.04 -24.28 -5.83
CA PRO A 324 -32.94 -23.88 -4.94
C PRO A 324 -31.73 -23.34 -5.70
N LEU A 325 -31.36 -23.93 -6.84
CA LEU A 325 -30.25 -23.44 -7.67
C LEU A 325 -30.53 -22.02 -8.19
N THR A 326 -31.77 -21.76 -8.61
CA THR A 326 -32.17 -20.43 -9.08
C THR A 326 -32.13 -19.40 -7.93
N ILE A 327 -32.63 -19.76 -6.75
CA ILE A 327 -32.57 -18.91 -5.55
C ILE A 327 -31.12 -18.63 -5.14
N LEU A 328 -30.26 -19.66 -5.11
CA LEU A 328 -28.85 -19.56 -4.77
C LEU A 328 -28.09 -18.65 -5.75
N ALA A 329 -28.37 -18.78 -7.06
CA ALA A 329 -27.80 -17.93 -8.09
C ALA A 329 -28.22 -16.47 -7.90
N ILE A 330 -29.51 -16.19 -7.68
CA ILE A 330 -30.02 -14.83 -7.43
C ILE A 330 -29.41 -14.24 -6.16
N HIS A 331 -29.33 -15.02 -5.08
CA HIS A 331 -28.78 -14.57 -3.80
C HIS A 331 -27.29 -14.22 -3.92
N SER A 332 -26.49 -15.09 -4.55
CA SER A 332 -25.06 -14.88 -4.78
C SER A 332 -24.80 -13.63 -5.63
N VAL A 333 -25.52 -13.46 -6.74
CA VAL A 333 -25.37 -12.27 -7.61
C VAL A 333 -25.76 -10.99 -6.88
N ARG A 334 -26.86 -11.00 -6.11
CA ARG A 334 -27.29 -9.82 -5.32
C ARG A 334 -26.29 -9.48 -4.22
N ALA A 335 -25.76 -10.47 -3.51
CA ALA A 335 -24.78 -10.28 -2.44
C ALA A 335 -23.48 -9.64 -2.96
N ILE A 336 -22.94 -10.14 -4.08
CA ILE A 336 -21.72 -9.60 -4.68
C ILE A 336 -21.96 -8.20 -5.24
N ARG A 337 -23.07 -7.99 -5.97
CA ARG A 337 -23.39 -6.68 -6.56
C ARG A 337 -23.51 -5.58 -5.49
N ARG A 338 -24.18 -5.89 -4.37
CA ARG A 338 -24.33 -4.92 -3.27
C ARG A 338 -22.96 -4.53 -2.69
N ARG A 339 -22.08 -5.50 -2.47
CA ARG A 339 -20.73 -5.26 -1.93
C ARG A 339 -19.84 -4.46 -2.87
N VAL A 340 -19.82 -4.85 -4.15
CA VAL A 340 -19.07 -4.11 -5.17
C VAL A 340 -19.58 -2.68 -5.28
N ALA A 341 -20.90 -2.46 -5.27
CA ALA A 341 -21.47 -1.11 -5.29
C ALA A 341 -21.04 -0.27 -4.06
N THR A 342 -21.04 -0.86 -2.86
CA THR A 342 -20.55 -0.17 -1.66
C THR A 342 -19.06 0.16 -1.75
N PHE A 343 -18.21 -0.78 -2.21
CA PHE A 343 -16.78 -0.53 -2.42
C PHE A 343 -16.55 0.58 -3.45
N THR A 344 -17.24 0.54 -4.59
CA THR A 344 -17.11 1.57 -5.63
C THR A 344 -17.57 2.93 -5.12
N GLN A 345 -18.65 3.01 -4.34
CA GLN A 345 -19.10 4.25 -3.73
C GLN A 345 -18.10 4.81 -2.71
N GLN A 346 -17.54 3.95 -1.85
CA GLN A 346 -16.53 4.36 -0.87
C GLN A 346 -15.24 4.83 -1.58
N LEU A 347 -14.78 4.12 -2.61
CA LEU A 347 -13.63 4.51 -3.43
C LEU A 347 -13.87 5.83 -4.18
N ASP A 348 -15.04 6.01 -4.80
CA ASP A 348 -15.40 7.27 -5.48
C ASP A 348 -15.42 8.45 -4.50
N HIS A 349 -15.92 8.22 -3.28
CA HIS A 349 -15.94 9.23 -2.22
C HIS A 349 -14.53 9.59 -1.74
N ILE A 350 -13.65 8.60 -1.52
CA ILE A 350 -12.24 8.81 -1.13
C ILE A 350 -11.50 9.56 -2.23
N ALA A 351 -11.68 9.16 -3.50
CA ALA A 351 -10.99 9.76 -4.64
C ALA A 351 -11.43 11.21 -4.92
N LYS A 352 -12.75 11.47 -4.97
CA LYS A 352 -13.27 12.82 -5.26
C LYS A 352 -13.00 13.83 -4.14
N ASN A 353 -13.15 13.40 -2.89
CA ASN A 353 -13.00 14.28 -1.74
C ASN A 353 -11.60 14.27 -1.14
N LYS A 354 -10.66 13.49 -1.72
CA LYS A 354 -9.29 13.30 -1.23
C LYS A 354 -9.26 12.95 0.28
N ASP A 355 -10.25 12.18 0.73
CA ASP A 355 -10.48 11.91 2.15
C ASP A 355 -9.85 10.57 2.56
N LEU A 356 -8.62 10.62 3.08
CA LEU A 356 -7.86 9.44 3.47
C LEU A 356 -8.25 8.92 4.86
N THR A 357 -9.15 9.62 5.57
CA THR A 357 -9.66 9.19 6.89
C THR A 357 -10.67 8.04 6.77
N LEU A 358 -11.31 7.92 5.61
CA LEU A 358 -12.31 6.89 5.33
C LEU A 358 -11.65 5.56 5.01
N LYS A 359 -12.20 4.49 5.59
CA LYS A 359 -11.74 3.12 5.39
C LYS A 359 -12.79 2.30 4.64
N LEU A 360 -12.33 1.40 3.78
CA LEU A 360 -13.18 0.39 3.19
C LEU A 360 -13.61 -0.60 4.28
N THR A 361 -14.91 -0.71 4.49
CA THR A 361 -15.50 -1.61 5.49
C THR A 361 -15.78 -2.97 4.87
N SER A 362 -14.98 -3.98 5.20
CA SER A 362 -15.29 -5.38 4.88
C SER A 362 -15.19 -6.25 6.14
N SER A 363 -16.24 -7.04 6.41
CA SER A 363 -16.34 -7.90 7.59
C SER A 363 -15.99 -9.37 7.31
N LYS A 364 -15.54 -9.73 6.10
CA LYS A 364 -15.31 -11.13 5.70
C LYS A 364 -13.90 -11.34 5.15
N ASN A 365 -13.33 -12.49 5.46
CA ASN A 365 -12.06 -13.00 4.92
C ASN A 365 -12.26 -13.59 3.52
N ASP A 366 -12.79 -12.79 2.60
CA ASP A 366 -12.87 -13.12 1.17
C ASP A 366 -11.99 -12.15 0.36
N GLU A 367 -11.91 -12.35 -0.96
CA GLU A 367 -11.04 -11.58 -1.85
C GLU A 367 -11.35 -10.08 -1.81
N LEU A 368 -12.61 -9.69 -1.57
CA LEU A 368 -12.98 -8.28 -1.39
C LEU A 368 -12.51 -7.74 -0.03
N GLY A 369 -12.54 -8.56 1.02
CA GLY A 369 -11.94 -8.21 2.31
C GLY A 369 -10.43 -7.99 2.24
N GLU A 370 -9.71 -8.84 1.51
CA GLU A 370 -8.27 -8.70 1.30
C GLU A 370 -7.93 -7.41 0.52
N ILE A 371 -8.71 -7.09 -0.52
CA ILE A 371 -8.60 -5.81 -1.23
C ILE A 371 -8.85 -4.62 -0.29
N ALA A 372 -9.89 -4.67 0.55
CA ALA A 372 -10.12 -3.62 1.55
C ALA A 372 -8.94 -3.46 2.50
N TYR A 373 -8.38 -4.56 2.99
CA TYR A 373 -7.23 -4.52 3.88
C TYR A 373 -6.02 -3.85 3.23
N HIS A 374 -5.60 -4.31 2.05
CA HIS A 374 -4.45 -3.73 1.36
C HIS A 374 -4.66 -2.28 0.94
N PHE A 375 -5.88 -1.92 0.52
CA PHE A 375 -6.22 -0.54 0.21
C PHE A 375 -6.20 0.36 1.46
N ASN A 376 -6.73 -0.12 2.59
CA ASN A 376 -6.71 0.59 3.87
C ASN A 376 -5.27 0.79 4.37
N TYR A 377 -4.40 -0.21 4.21
CA TYR A 377 -2.98 -0.12 4.54
C TYR A 377 -2.25 0.90 3.65
N LEU A 378 -2.54 0.91 2.34
CA LEU A 378 -1.99 1.89 1.41
C LEU A 378 -2.44 3.31 1.76
N THR A 379 -3.73 3.50 2.07
CA THR A 379 -4.26 4.82 2.49
C THR A 379 -3.68 5.29 3.81
N ASP A 380 -3.46 4.41 4.80
CA ASP A 380 -2.75 4.78 6.04
C ASP A 380 -1.31 5.17 5.78
N SER A 381 -0.59 4.40 4.96
CA SER A 381 0.80 4.69 4.61
C SER A 381 0.91 6.02 3.87
N LEU A 382 -0.02 6.31 2.95
CA LEU A 382 -0.10 7.58 2.25
C LEU A 382 -0.44 8.73 3.21
N SER A 383 -1.41 8.55 4.11
CA SER A 383 -1.76 9.56 5.11
C SER A 383 -0.58 9.88 6.02
N GLN A 384 0.15 8.87 6.51
CA GLN A 384 1.35 9.08 7.34
C GLN A 384 2.46 9.78 6.57
N ALA A 385 2.69 9.41 5.30
CA ALA A 385 3.68 10.07 4.46
C ALA A 385 3.35 11.56 4.25
N LEU A 386 2.09 11.88 3.96
CA LEU A 386 1.61 13.25 3.81
C LEU A 386 1.69 14.06 5.12
N SER A 387 1.26 13.48 6.25
CA SER A 387 1.39 14.12 7.56
C SER A 387 2.84 14.41 7.94
N LYS A 388 3.75 13.46 7.65
CA LYS A 388 5.19 13.66 7.87
C LYS A 388 5.74 14.74 6.93
N SER A 389 5.27 14.83 5.69
CA SER A 389 5.65 15.89 4.76
C SER A 389 5.17 17.26 5.25
N LEU A 390 4.00 17.35 5.86
CA LEU A 390 3.48 18.56 6.49
C LEU A 390 4.32 18.98 7.70
N ASP A 391 4.69 18.03 8.56
CA ASP A 391 5.59 18.29 9.71
C ASP A 391 6.95 18.83 9.23
N VAL A 392 7.53 18.19 8.20
CA VAL A 392 8.79 18.66 7.59
C VAL A 392 8.63 20.08 7.02
N ALA A 393 7.56 20.36 6.29
CA ALA A 393 7.32 21.69 5.73
C ALA A 393 7.20 22.77 6.81
N ASN A 394 6.44 22.50 7.88
CA ASN A 394 6.26 23.41 9.01
C ASN A 394 7.58 23.64 9.77
N ARG A 395 8.34 22.58 10.02
CA ARG A 395 9.65 22.67 10.67
C ARG A 395 10.64 23.45 9.82
N THR A 396 10.66 23.22 8.51
CA THR A 396 11.48 24.03 7.60
C THR A 396 11.03 25.48 7.63
N GLU A 397 9.74 25.81 7.63
CA GLU A 397 9.29 27.20 7.77
C GLU A 397 9.80 27.85 9.08
N GLN A 398 9.84 27.11 10.17
CA GLN A 398 10.36 27.58 11.46
C GLN A 398 11.88 27.75 11.45
N GLU A 399 12.62 26.80 10.87
CA GLU A 399 14.08 26.90 10.66
C GLU A 399 14.43 28.11 9.79
N MET A 400 13.60 28.42 8.80
CA MET A 400 13.75 29.58 7.92
C MET A 400 13.54 30.91 8.65
N LYS A 401 12.64 30.98 9.64
CA LYS A 401 12.52 32.15 10.53
C LYS A 401 13.80 32.36 11.33
N SER A 402 14.38 31.29 11.88
CA SER A 402 15.67 31.34 12.59
C SER A 402 16.82 31.75 11.66
N MET A 403 16.87 31.22 10.43
CA MET A 403 17.87 31.60 9.44
C MET A 403 17.74 33.08 9.06
N SER A 404 16.53 33.65 9.04
CA SER A 404 16.32 35.06 8.71
C SER A 404 16.91 35.98 9.78
N HIS A 405 16.84 35.55 11.04
CA HIS A 405 17.51 36.23 12.14
C HIS A 405 19.03 36.17 11.98
N LEU A 406 19.59 35.00 11.63
CA LEU A 406 21.04 34.84 11.39
C LEU A 406 21.54 35.70 10.22
N VAL A 407 20.80 35.75 9.12
CA VAL A 407 21.12 36.61 7.96
C VAL A 407 21.09 38.10 8.35
N SER A 408 20.09 38.52 9.13
CA SER A 408 20.01 39.90 9.63
C SER A 408 21.18 40.24 10.56
N GLN A 409 21.54 39.31 11.45
CA GLN A 409 22.69 39.45 12.33
C GLN A 409 24.01 39.48 11.56
N ALA A 410 24.16 38.66 10.51
CA ALA A 410 25.34 38.69 9.64
C ALA A 410 25.48 40.03 8.90
N GLN A 411 24.36 40.61 8.45
CA GLN A 411 24.34 41.95 7.85
C GLN A 411 24.81 43.02 8.84
N GLU A 412 24.30 42.99 10.08
CA GLU A 412 24.70 43.92 11.13
C GLU A 412 26.19 43.78 11.47
N VAL A 413 26.69 42.55 11.63
CA VAL A 413 28.11 42.26 11.89
C VAL A 413 29.01 42.73 10.74
N SER A 414 28.58 42.54 9.49
CA SER A 414 29.30 43.02 8.31
C SER A 414 29.42 44.55 8.33
N GLN A 415 28.32 45.24 8.63
CA GLN A 415 28.30 46.70 8.72
C GLN A 415 29.14 47.24 9.90
N GLN A 416 29.10 46.57 11.06
CA GLN A 416 29.98 46.91 12.17
C GLN A 416 31.46 46.69 11.84
N THR A 417 31.78 45.61 11.11
CA THR A 417 33.15 45.34 10.64
C THR A 417 33.63 46.43 9.69
N HIS A 418 32.78 46.89 8.77
CA HIS A 418 33.10 48.04 7.89
C HIS A 418 33.48 49.29 8.71
N LEU A 419 32.62 49.70 9.65
CA LEU A 419 32.87 50.87 10.48
C LEU A 419 34.15 50.75 11.33
N ARG A 420 34.45 49.54 11.80
CA ARG A 420 35.71 49.27 12.52
C ARG A 420 36.92 49.40 11.60
N CYS A 421 36.83 48.90 10.36
CA CYS A 421 37.89 49.04 9.36
C CYS A 421 38.14 50.52 9.03
N ASP A 422 37.10 51.33 8.83
CA ASP A 422 37.25 52.79 8.59
C ASP A 422 37.95 53.49 9.76
N ASN A 423 37.60 53.15 11.00
CA ASN A 423 38.25 53.70 12.19
C ASN A 423 39.71 53.28 12.30
N ILE A 424 40.03 52.01 11.99
CA ILE A 424 41.42 51.52 12.00
C ILE A 424 42.22 52.20 10.88
N ALA A 425 41.66 52.34 9.67
CA ALA A 425 42.31 53.06 8.58
C ALA A 425 42.66 54.49 9.00
N THR A 426 41.71 55.20 9.60
CA THR A 426 41.93 56.57 10.13
C THR A 426 43.05 56.59 11.18
N ALA A 427 43.02 55.67 12.14
CA ALA A 427 44.05 55.57 13.17
C ALA A 427 45.44 55.22 12.60
N MET A 428 45.50 54.39 11.56
CA MET A 428 46.74 54.06 10.87
C MET A 428 47.28 55.26 10.07
N THR A 429 46.42 56.04 9.41
CA THR A 429 46.83 57.31 8.78
C THR A 429 47.43 58.28 9.81
N GLU A 430 46.77 58.45 10.96
CA GLU A 430 47.31 59.26 12.06
C GLU A 430 48.63 58.70 12.59
N MET A 431 48.73 57.37 12.76
CA MET A 431 49.95 56.69 13.21
C MET A 431 51.12 56.91 12.24
N SER A 432 50.89 56.78 10.94
CA SER A 432 51.90 57.06 9.90
C SER A 432 52.39 58.50 9.97
N GLN A 433 51.46 59.46 10.11
CA GLN A 433 51.82 60.87 10.26
C GLN A 433 52.65 61.11 11.52
N THR A 434 52.27 60.53 12.66
CA THR A 434 53.03 60.68 13.91
C THR A 434 54.42 60.03 13.83
N SER A 435 54.56 58.85 13.21
CA SER A 435 55.87 58.22 13.01
C SER A 435 56.79 59.08 12.15
N GLN A 436 56.26 59.71 11.09
CA GLN A 436 57.01 60.63 10.25
C GLN A 436 57.43 61.90 11.01
N GLU A 437 56.55 62.42 11.86
CA GLU A 437 56.82 63.59 12.72
C GLU A 437 57.89 63.26 13.77
N VAL A 438 57.81 62.11 14.44
CA VAL A 438 58.82 61.65 15.41
C VAL A 438 60.18 61.47 14.73
N ALA A 439 60.23 60.89 13.53
CA ALA A 439 61.47 60.78 12.76
C ALA A 439 62.06 62.16 12.47
N SER A 440 61.25 63.14 12.07
CA SER A 440 61.69 64.52 11.82
C SER A 440 62.23 65.19 13.09
N ILE A 441 61.50 65.10 14.21
CA ILE A 441 61.92 65.68 15.50
C ILE A 441 63.24 65.07 15.98
N THR A 442 63.44 63.77 15.70
CA THR A 442 64.65 63.05 16.07
C THR A 442 65.87 63.51 15.27
N VAL A 443 65.70 63.86 13.99
CA VAL A 443 66.74 64.51 13.17
C VAL A 443 67.10 65.88 13.74
N ASP A 444 66.12 66.69 14.14
CA ASP A 444 66.37 68.00 14.75
C ASP A 444 67.07 67.89 16.12
N ALA A 445 66.71 66.87 16.91
CA ALA A 445 67.35 66.55 18.18
C ALA A 445 68.80 66.09 17.99
N GLN A 446 69.07 65.30 16.93
CA GLN A 446 70.43 64.90 16.54
C GLN A 446 71.30 66.11 16.23
N GLN A 447 70.80 67.03 15.39
CA GLN A 447 71.51 68.25 15.05
C GLN A 447 71.78 69.14 16.28
N SER A 448 70.83 69.20 17.21
CA SER A 448 70.98 69.94 18.47
C SER A 448 72.05 69.30 19.38
N ALA A 449 72.05 67.97 19.50
CA ALA A 449 73.05 67.22 20.25
C ALA A 449 74.46 67.45 19.68
N ASP A 450 74.63 67.37 18.36
CA ASP A 450 75.91 67.65 17.69
C ASP A 450 76.40 69.08 17.97
N SER A 451 75.49 70.08 17.94
CA SER A 451 75.85 71.47 18.29
C SER A 451 76.30 71.63 19.75
N VAL A 452 75.66 70.93 20.69
CA VAL A 452 76.06 70.96 22.12
C VAL A 452 77.42 70.30 22.31
N LYS A 453 77.69 69.18 21.61
CA LYS A 453 78.99 68.52 21.63
C LYS A 453 80.11 69.45 21.16
N ASP A 454 79.92 70.12 20.04
CA ASP A 454 80.93 71.03 19.48
C ASP A 454 81.26 72.18 20.46
N LYS A 455 80.23 72.77 21.09
CA LYS A 455 80.41 73.81 22.11
C LYS A 455 81.10 73.29 23.38
N ALA A 456 80.80 72.07 23.81
CA ALA A 456 81.45 71.47 24.97
C ALA A 456 82.95 71.24 24.71
N VAL A 457 83.32 70.81 23.49
CA VAL A 457 84.72 70.67 23.06
C VAL A 457 85.42 72.03 23.03
N GLU A 458 84.78 73.08 22.51
CA GLU A 458 85.33 74.44 22.51
C GLU A 458 85.56 74.97 23.93
N CYS A 459 84.59 74.78 24.85
CA CYS A 459 84.74 75.14 26.26
C CYS A 459 85.90 74.40 26.95
N HIS A 460 86.06 73.11 26.68
CA HIS A 460 87.18 72.32 27.20
C HIS A 460 88.53 72.91 26.76
N GLN A 461 88.67 73.25 25.47
CA GLN A 461 89.89 73.89 24.92
C GLN A 461 90.17 75.26 25.57
N HIS A 462 89.13 76.07 25.81
CA HIS A 462 89.28 77.34 26.53
C HIS A 462 89.71 77.14 27.99
N GLY A 463 89.23 76.09 28.65
CA GLY A 463 89.67 75.71 29.99
C GLY A 463 91.16 75.33 30.03
N GLU A 464 91.65 74.53 29.08
CA GLU A 464 93.07 74.19 28.98
C GLU A 464 93.96 75.44 28.80
N ALA A 465 93.55 76.37 27.94
CA ALA A 465 94.25 77.64 27.73
C ALA A 465 94.26 78.53 28.99
N SER A 466 93.16 78.51 29.76
CA SER A 466 93.03 79.24 31.03
C SER A 466 93.91 78.64 32.13
N LEU A 467 94.01 77.31 32.19
CA LEU A 467 94.90 76.59 33.09
C LEU A 467 96.37 76.94 32.82
N ALA A 468 96.77 76.95 31.54
CA ALA A 468 98.11 77.35 31.13
C ALA A 468 98.42 78.81 31.50
N THR A 469 97.47 79.73 31.30
CA THR A 469 97.64 81.15 31.65
C THR A 469 97.74 81.37 33.15
N THR A 470 96.89 80.72 33.94
CA THR A 470 96.90 80.82 35.40
C THR A 470 98.20 80.24 35.99
N THR A 471 98.72 79.15 35.42
CA THR A 471 100.01 78.57 35.80
C THR A 471 101.16 79.56 35.60
N ARG A 472 101.17 80.29 34.47
CA ARG A 472 102.16 81.36 34.24
C ARG A 472 102.01 82.52 35.23
N LEU A 473 100.78 82.90 35.57
CA LEU A 473 100.51 83.95 36.54
C LEU A 473 101.06 83.60 37.93
N ILE A 474 100.85 82.36 38.39
CA ILE A 474 101.42 81.86 39.65
C ILE A 474 102.94 82.00 39.63
N GLY A 475 103.60 81.65 38.52
CA GLY A 475 105.03 81.87 38.33
C GLY A 475 105.45 83.34 38.47
N SER A 476 104.76 84.24 37.78
CA SER A 476 105.05 85.69 37.84
C SER A 476 104.82 86.30 39.23
N VAL A 477 103.82 85.83 39.97
CA VAL A 477 103.58 86.25 41.36
C VAL A 477 104.73 85.78 42.26
N ASN A 478 105.22 84.56 42.05
CA ASN A 478 106.35 84.03 42.81
C ASN A 478 107.66 84.80 42.52
N ASP A 479 107.91 85.19 41.26
CA ASP A 479 109.05 86.05 40.93
C ASP A 479 108.97 87.43 41.60
N THR A 480 107.76 88.01 41.65
CA THR A 480 107.50 89.30 42.32
C THR A 480 107.72 89.18 43.83
N TYR A 481 107.36 88.05 44.42
CA TYR A 481 107.58 87.74 45.83
C TYR A 481 109.08 87.76 46.19
N THR A 482 109.93 87.13 45.37
CA THR A 482 111.39 87.15 45.56
C THR A 482 111.97 88.57 45.44
N CYS A 483 111.42 89.40 44.54
CA CYS A 483 111.84 90.79 44.41
C CYS A 483 111.51 91.63 45.65
N LEU A 484 110.31 91.45 46.22
CA LEU A 484 109.90 92.16 47.44
C LEU A 484 110.70 91.74 48.68
N GLU A 485 111.02 90.45 48.81
CA GLU A 485 111.90 89.93 49.89
C GLU A 485 113.30 90.56 49.81
N SER A 486 113.85 90.70 48.60
CA SER A 486 115.12 91.39 48.39
C SER A 486 115.03 92.88 48.72
N LEU A 487 113.92 93.55 48.39
CA LEU A 487 113.69 94.96 48.72
C LEU A 487 113.59 95.19 50.23
N GLU A 488 112.90 94.31 50.96
CA GLU A 488 112.82 94.38 52.43
C GLU A 488 114.21 94.25 53.06
N GLN A 489 115.01 93.27 52.62
CA GLN A 489 116.37 93.07 53.11
C GLN A 489 117.28 94.28 52.82
N GLN A 490 117.18 94.86 51.62
CA GLN A 490 117.94 96.06 51.27
C GLN A 490 117.51 97.26 52.11
N THR A 491 116.21 97.43 52.36
CA THR A 491 115.66 98.51 53.19
C THR A 491 116.19 98.42 54.62
N VAL A 492 116.21 97.23 55.23
CA VAL A 492 116.78 96.99 56.56
C VAL A 492 118.25 97.39 56.63
N ASN A 493 119.05 97.00 55.63
CA ASN A 493 120.47 97.34 55.58
C ASN A 493 120.69 98.87 55.47
N VAL A 494 119.85 99.58 54.72
CA VAL A 494 119.95 101.05 54.62
C VAL A 494 119.57 101.72 55.95
N THR A 495 118.56 101.23 56.66
CA THR A 495 118.19 101.75 57.98
C THR A 495 119.33 101.62 58.99
N GLU A 496 120.05 100.50 59.00
CA GLU A 496 121.24 100.32 59.87
C GLU A 496 122.36 101.32 59.54
N ILE A 497 122.58 101.61 58.25
CA ILE A 497 123.54 102.65 57.82
C ILE A 497 123.09 104.02 58.31
N LEU A 498 121.79 104.35 58.23
CA LEU A 498 121.26 105.63 58.71
C LEU A 498 121.37 105.77 60.23
N ASP A 499 121.16 104.71 61.00
CA ASP A 499 121.37 104.73 62.46
C ASP A 499 122.82 105.09 62.81
N ASN A 500 123.79 104.54 62.06
CA ASN A 500 125.19 104.90 62.20
C ASN A 500 125.46 106.37 61.79
N ILE A 501 124.88 106.86 60.70
CA ILE A 501 125.04 108.27 60.28
C ILE A 501 124.39 109.23 61.28
N ASN A 502 123.24 108.86 61.86
CA ASN A 502 122.56 109.64 62.88
C ASN A 502 123.40 109.68 64.17
N ALA A 503 123.97 108.54 64.60
CA ALA A 503 124.92 108.48 65.71
C ALA A 503 126.18 109.32 65.46
N ILE A 504 126.76 109.26 64.25
CA ILE A 504 127.90 110.11 63.87
C ILE A 504 127.50 111.59 63.88
N SER A 505 126.32 111.93 63.37
CA SER A 505 125.80 113.30 63.36
C SER A 505 125.56 113.81 64.78
N GLU A 506 125.00 113.01 65.68
CA GLU A 506 124.83 113.33 67.10
C GLU A 506 126.17 113.56 67.79
N GLN A 507 127.14 112.69 67.53
CA GLN A 507 128.49 112.79 68.07
C GLN A 507 129.23 114.01 67.50
N THR A 508 129.04 114.30 66.21
CA THR A 508 129.59 115.49 65.53
C THR A 508 128.96 116.76 66.08
N ASN A 509 127.65 116.76 66.36
CA ASN A 509 126.94 117.86 67.02
C ASN A 509 127.46 118.11 68.45
N LEU A 510 127.77 117.05 69.20
CA LEU A 510 128.38 117.14 70.54
C LEU A 510 129.83 117.63 70.50
N LEU A 511 130.64 117.12 69.57
CA LEU A 511 132.02 117.59 69.36
C LEU A 511 132.02 119.07 68.95
N ALA A 512 131.12 119.45 68.06
CA ALA A 512 130.91 120.83 67.65
C ALA A 512 130.45 121.71 68.81
N LEU A 513 129.52 121.24 69.65
CA LEU A 513 129.12 121.97 70.86
C LEU A 513 130.28 122.17 71.83
N ASN A 514 131.08 121.12 72.07
CA ASN A 514 132.27 121.21 72.92
C ASN A 514 133.33 122.15 72.33
N ALA A 515 133.51 122.12 71.01
CA ALA A 515 134.39 123.06 70.32
C ALA A 515 133.88 124.51 70.41
N ALA A 516 132.56 124.73 70.32
CA ALA A 516 131.95 126.05 70.48
C ALA A 516 132.11 126.58 71.92
N ILE A 517 131.99 125.71 72.92
CA ILE A 517 132.23 126.02 74.33
C ILE A 517 133.70 126.42 74.54
N GLU A 518 134.65 125.64 74.05
CA GLU A 518 136.07 125.94 74.27
C GLU A 518 136.53 127.15 73.46
N ALA A 519 135.92 127.38 72.30
CA ALA A 519 136.08 128.61 71.53
C ALA A 519 135.55 129.85 72.28
N ALA A 520 134.40 129.74 72.95
CA ALA A 520 133.91 130.81 73.83
C ALA A 520 134.86 131.04 75.03
N ARG A 521 135.50 129.98 75.53
CA ARG A 521 136.46 130.02 76.65
C ARG A 521 137.79 130.67 76.29
N ALA A 522 138.28 130.45 75.08
CA ALA A 522 139.47 131.11 74.53
C ALA A 522 139.25 132.62 74.25
N GLY A 523 138.03 133.13 74.45
CA GLY A 523 137.71 134.55 74.34
C GLY A 523 137.94 135.09 72.92
N GLU A 524 138.58 136.25 72.81
CA GLU A 524 138.84 136.89 71.50
C GLU A 524 139.69 136.02 70.57
N GLN A 525 140.59 135.17 71.10
CA GLN A 525 141.40 134.26 70.29
C GLN A 525 140.58 133.07 69.73
N GLY A 526 139.38 132.81 70.25
CA GLY A 526 138.53 131.69 69.88
C GLY A 526 137.41 132.00 68.89
N ARG A 527 137.18 133.26 68.49
CA ARG A 527 136.05 133.64 67.61
C ARG A 527 136.03 132.89 66.28
N GLY A 528 137.19 132.67 65.67
CA GLY A 528 137.30 131.87 64.43
C GLY A 528 136.89 130.41 64.63
N PHE A 529 137.26 129.82 65.78
CA PHE A 529 136.89 128.45 66.14
C PHE A 529 135.41 128.32 66.50
N ALA A 530 134.80 129.33 67.14
CA ALA A 530 133.39 129.32 67.52
C ALA A 530 132.47 129.29 66.30
N VAL A 531 132.81 130.07 65.26
CA VAL A 531 132.06 130.09 64.00
C VAL A 531 132.12 128.74 63.29
N VAL A 532 133.31 128.13 63.22
CA VAL A 532 133.46 126.79 62.62
C VAL A 532 132.69 125.75 63.43
N ALA A 533 132.72 125.83 64.75
CA ALA A 533 132.01 124.92 65.62
C ALA A 533 130.48 125.04 65.49
N ASP A 534 129.90 126.24 65.45
CA ASP A 534 128.46 126.40 65.21
C ASP A 534 128.05 125.98 63.78
N GLU A 535 128.92 126.18 62.78
CA GLU A 535 128.67 125.69 61.42
C GLU A 535 128.67 124.16 61.37
N VAL A 536 129.62 123.49 62.03
CA VAL A 536 129.67 122.02 62.16
C VAL A 536 128.45 121.50 62.94
N ARG A 537 128.02 122.22 64.00
CA ARG A 537 126.83 121.88 64.80
C ARG A 537 125.56 121.94 63.96
N THR A 538 125.42 123.01 63.18
CA THR A 538 124.29 123.20 62.26
C THR A 538 124.29 122.15 61.15
N LEU A 539 125.46 121.80 60.61
CA LEU A 539 125.60 120.75 59.60
C LEU A 539 125.24 119.37 60.16
N ALA A 540 125.67 119.09 61.39
CA ALA A 540 125.35 117.85 62.10
C ALA A 540 123.85 117.74 62.43
N GLN A 541 123.19 118.82 62.87
CA GLN A 541 121.74 118.85 63.04
C GLN A 541 120.97 118.67 61.73
N ARG A 542 121.42 119.32 60.63
CA ARG A 542 120.83 119.11 59.30
C ARG A 542 121.02 117.68 58.79
N SER A 543 122.18 117.08 59.04
CA SER A 543 122.49 115.68 58.72
C SER A 543 121.56 114.73 59.49
N LYS A 544 121.42 114.94 60.81
CA LYS A 544 120.48 114.20 61.67
C LYS A 544 119.04 114.30 61.18
N GLN A 545 118.56 115.51 60.90
CA GLN A 545 117.20 115.70 60.38
C GLN A 545 117.00 114.98 59.04
N SER A 546 117.98 115.05 58.14
CA SER A 546 117.90 114.38 56.83
C SER A 546 117.89 112.86 56.98
N THR A 547 118.65 112.29 57.92
CA THR A 547 118.59 110.85 58.23
C THR A 547 117.25 110.43 58.85
N GLU A 548 116.63 111.28 59.68
CA GLU A 548 115.31 111.04 60.25
C GLU A 548 114.22 111.04 59.16
N ASP A 549 114.29 112.00 58.22
CA ASP A 549 113.37 112.08 57.09
C ASP A 549 113.51 110.86 56.15
N ILE A 550 114.74 110.39 55.90
CA ILE A 550 114.98 109.16 55.12
C ILE A 550 114.48 107.92 55.87
N ARG A 551 114.64 107.86 57.21
CA ARG A 551 114.11 106.75 58.02
C ARG A 551 112.59 106.65 57.88
N HIS A 552 111.87 107.77 58.00
CA HIS A 552 110.42 107.78 57.77
C HIS A 552 110.02 107.32 56.35
N LEU A 553 110.82 107.66 55.33
CA LEU A 553 110.62 107.18 53.96
C LEU A 553 110.84 105.67 53.84
N LEU A 554 111.87 105.12 54.48
CA LEU A 554 112.17 103.68 54.48
C LEU A 554 111.14 102.87 55.27
N ASP A 555 110.67 103.38 56.41
CA ASP A 555 109.57 102.78 57.15
C ASP A 555 108.31 102.71 56.27
N SER A 556 108.00 103.79 55.55
CA SER A 556 106.90 103.83 54.58
C SER A 556 107.12 102.84 53.41
N ILE A 557 108.36 102.66 52.93
CA ILE A 557 108.69 101.68 51.89
C ILE A 557 108.53 100.24 52.42
N SER A 558 108.96 99.98 53.66
CA SER A 558 108.82 98.67 54.30
C SER A 558 107.35 98.29 54.50
N ASP A 559 106.53 99.22 54.99
CA ASP A 559 105.09 99.02 55.17
C ASP A 559 104.38 98.80 53.82
N ASN A 560 104.76 99.55 52.78
CA ASN A 560 104.25 99.33 51.42
C ASN A 560 104.71 97.98 50.83
N ALA A 561 105.94 97.53 51.11
CA ALA A 561 106.44 96.24 50.69
C ALA A 561 105.69 95.08 51.37
N LYS A 562 105.45 95.16 52.69
CA LYS A 562 104.64 94.19 53.44
C LYS A 562 103.19 94.15 52.97
N THR A 563 102.61 95.30 52.66
CA THR A 563 101.26 95.37 52.07
C THR A 563 101.24 94.72 50.69
N SER A 564 102.23 94.99 49.85
CA SER A 564 102.37 94.38 48.52
C SER A 564 102.56 92.86 48.61
N PHE A 565 103.30 92.39 49.61
CA PHE A 565 103.47 90.96 49.91
C PHE A 565 102.13 90.30 50.26
N GLY A 566 101.34 90.91 51.16
CA GLY A 566 100.00 90.40 51.50
C GLY A 566 99.08 90.31 50.28
N ASN A 567 99.11 91.33 49.42
CA ASN A 567 98.36 91.33 48.16
C ASN A 567 98.84 90.25 47.17
N MET A 568 100.16 89.99 47.10
CA MET A 568 100.72 88.93 46.26
C MET A 568 100.37 87.53 46.78
N GLN A 569 100.39 87.31 48.09
CA GLN A 569 99.94 86.06 48.69
C GLN A 569 98.46 85.80 48.38
N GLN A 570 97.61 86.82 48.54
CA GLN A 570 96.20 86.72 48.17
C GLN A 570 96.02 86.43 46.67
N SER A 571 96.82 87.06 45.79
CA SER A 571 96.79 86.82 44.35
C SER A 571 97.22 85.41 43.98
N ARG A 572 98.20 84.84 44.70
CA ARG A 572 98.65 83.45 44.52
C ARG A 572 97.55 82.47 44.90
N ASP A 573 96.95 82.65 46.07
CA ASP A 573 95.90 81.76 46.57
C ASP A 573 94.65 81.82 45.68
N ALA A 574 94.29 83.02 45.21
CA ALA A 574 93.22 83.22 44.22
C ALA A 574 93.52 82.54 42.87
N SER A 575 94.78 82.57 42.43
CA SER A 575 95.20 81.91 41.18
C SER A 575 95.16 80.38 41.31
N TYR A 576 95.59 79.80 42.43
CA TYR A 576 95.42 78.36 42.69
C TYR A 576 93.95 77.94 42.74
N SER A 577 93.11 78.73 43.42
CA SER A 577 91.67 78.48 43.44
C SER A 577 91.06 78.51 42.03
N THR A 578 91.49 79.47 41.20
CA THR A 578 91.08 79.57 39.78
C THR A 578 91.52 78.34 38.99
N GLN A 579 92.76 77.87 39.20
CA GLN A 579 93.29 76.67 38.55
C GLN A 579 92.43 75.43 38.87
N THR A 580 92.11 75.20 40.14
CA THR A 580 91.24 74.08 40.56
C THR A 580 89.85 74.18 39.94
N LYS A 581 89.25 75.37 39.95
CA LYS A 581 87.91 75.58 39.37
C LYS A 581 87.85 75.36 37.86
N VAL A 582 88.90 75.76 37.13
CA VAL A 582 89.03 75.50 35.69
C VAL A 582 89.21 74.00 35.43
N SER A 583 90.00 73.29 36.24
CA SER A 583 90.15 71.82 36.14
C SER A 583 88.82 71.10 36.37
N GLU A 584 88.11 71.43 37.45
CA GLU A 584 86.77 70.87 37.74
C GLU A 584 85.78 71.13 36.58
N THR A 585 85.87 72.31 35.94
CA THR A 585 85.03 72.66 34.79
C THR A 585 85.34 71.79 33.57
N ASN A 586 86.60 71.49 33.29
CA ASN A 586 86.98 70.60 32.19
C ASN A 586 86.51 69.16 32.42
N ASP A 587 86.66 68.63 33.64
CA ASP A 587 86.14 67.31 34.00
C ASP A 587 84.61 67.22 33.78
N MET A 588 83.88 68.31 34.07
CA MET A 588 82.45 68.41 33.78
C MET A 588 82.15 68.47 32.27
N MET A 589 82.99 69.13 31.46
CA MET A 589 82.83 69.16 30.01
C MET A 589 83.09 67.77 29.39
N ASP A 590 84.07 67.01 29.88
CA ASP A 590 84.31 65.63 29.43
C ASP A 590 83.12 64.72 29.70
N ALA A 591 82.54 64.82 30.91
CA ALA A 591 81.31 64.10 31.25
C ALA A 591 80.15 64.50 30.32
N LEU A 592 79.99 65.78 30.00
CA LEU A 592 78.97 66.27 29.08
C LEU A 592 79.15 65.70 27.66
N ILE A 593 80.38 65.63 27.15
CA ILE A 593 80.67 65.06 25.83
C ILE A 593 80.25 63.58 25.77
N VAL A 594 80.48 62.81 26.83
CA VAL A 594 80.04 61.41 26.93
C VAL A 594 78.51 61.31 26.93
N THR A 595 77.81 62.10 27.75
CA THR A 595 76.34 62.09 27.80
C THR A 595 75.71 62.50 26.47
N VAL A 596 76.28 63.49 25.77
CA VAL A 596 75.77 63.90 24.45
C VAL A 596 75.95 62.81 23.40
N LYS A 597 77.02 62.00 23.50
CA LYS A 597 77.19 60.83 22.63
C LYS A 597 76.09 59.78 22.85
N GLU A 598 75.71 59.51 24.09
CA GLU A 598 74.59 58.59 24.41
C GLU A 598 73.26 59.10 23.82
N ILE A 599 73.03 60.41 23.85
CA ILE A 599 71.84 61.03 23.23
C ILE A 599 71.83 60.81 21.71
N THR A 600 72.98 60.96 21.04
CA THR A 600 73.11 60.68 19.60
C THR A 600 72.80 59.22 19.24
N ASP A 601 73.28 58.27 20.06
CA ASP A 601 72.99 56.85 19.86
C ASP A 601 71.48 56.54 20.07
N PHE A 602 70.84 57.18 21.06
CA PHE A 602 69.39 57.08 21.25
C PHE A 602 68.59 57.65 20.09
N ASN A 603 68.95 58.84 19.59
CA ASN A 603 68.28 59.44 18.43
C ASN A 603 68.36 58.52 17.20
N THR A 604 69.51 57.91 16.94
CA THR A 604 69.66 56.93 15.85
C THR A 604 68.70 55.74 15.99
N SER A 605 68.52 55.25 17.22
CA SER A 605 67.60 54.15 17.53
C SER A 605 66.13 54.55 17.35
N ILE A 606 65.76 55.76 17.78
CA ILE A 606 64.40 56.30 17.63
C ILE A 606 64.06 56.50 16.15
N ALA A 607 64.99 57.01 15.34
CA ALA A 607 64.79 57.17 13.91
C ALA A 607 64.54 55.83 13.21
N THR A 608 65.33 54.81 13.56
CA THR A 608 65.16 53.45 13.02
C THR A 608 63.81 52.85 13.41
N ALA A 609 63.42 52.96 14.68
CA ALA A 609 62.12 52.47 15.17
C ALA A 609 60.94 53.20 14.51
N SER A 610 61.07 54.50 14.25
CA SER A 610 60.02 55.30 13.59
C SER A 610 59.82 54.88 12.13
N GLU A 611 60.91 54.53 11.42
CA GLU A 611 60.85 54.01 10.05
C GLU A 611 60.19 52.62 10.01
N GLU A 612 60.56 51.71 10.91
CA GLU A 612 59.92 50.39 11.03
C GLU A 612 58.43 50.51 11.35
N GLN A 613 58.04 51.47 12.20
CA GLN A 613 56.65 51.75 12.54
C GLN A 613 55.87 52.28 11.32
N SER A 614 56.47 53.15 10.50
CA SER A 614 55.87 53.63 9.25
C SER A 614 55.63 52.48 8.27
N GLN A 615 56.62 51.62 8.07
CA GLN A 615 56.51 50.45 7.18
C GLN A 615 55.43 49.46 7.64
N THR A 616 55.33 49.23 8.95
CA THR A 616 54.29 48.38 9.54
C THR A 616 52.91 48.96 9.32
N THR A 617 52.77 50.28 9.45
CA THR A 617 51.51 50.99 9.23
C THR A 617 51.00 50.83 7.80
N LEU A 618 51.87 50.92 6.79
CA LEU A 618 51.53 50.67 5.39
C LEU A 618 51.06 49.23 5.14
N SER A 619 51.67 48.25 5.82
CA SER A 619 51.22 46.85 5.73
C SER A 619 49.82 46.67 6.31
N VAL A 620 49.54 47.29 7.46
CA VAL A 620 48.21 47.22 8.09
C VAL A 620 47.15 47.91 7.23
N GLU A 621 47.48 49.04 6.59
CA GLU A 621 46.58 49.71 5.64
C GLU A 621 46.17 48.78 4.48
N SER A 622 47.13 48.03 3.92
CA SER A 622 46.83 47.02 2.88
C SER A 622 45.95 45.88 3.39
N ASP A 623 46.13 45.43 4.63
CA ASP A 623 45.27 44.40 5.23
C ASP A 623 43.84 44.90 5.45
N ILE A 624 43.67 46.18 5.79
CA ILE A 624 42.36 46.81 5.94
C ILE A 624 41.62 46.88 4.59
N ASP A 625 42.29 47.22 3.49
CA ASP A 625 41.68 47.22 2.15
C ASP A 625 41.17 45.82 1.74
N ASN A 626 41.97 44.79 2.02
CA ASN A 626 41.56 43.39 1.81
C ASN A 626 40.34 43.02 2.67
N LEU A 627 40.26 43.49 3.91
CA LEU A 627 39.09 43.27 4.78
C LEU A 627 37.83 43.98 4.28
N LEU A 628 37.96 45.20 3.75
CA LEU A 628 36.83 45.91 3.14
C LEU A 628 36.28 45.18 1.92
N THR A 629 37.15 44.61 1.08
CA THR A 629 36.74 43.76 -0.05
C THR A 629 36.00 42.50 0.42
N LEU A 630 36.44 41.89 1.53
CA LEU A 630 35.77 40.74 2.14
C LEU A 630 34.39 41.10 2.70
N VAL A 631 34.24 42.30 3.29
CA VAL A 631 32.96 42.85 3.75
C VAL A 631 31.98 42.99 2.58
N GLU A 632 32.41 43.53 1.44
CA GLU A 632 31.58 43.65 0.24
C GLU A 632 31.09 42.28 -0.27
N THR A 633 32.01 41.32 -0.36
CA THR A 633 31.69 39.93 -0.76
C THR A 633 30.71 39.27 0.22
N THR A 634 30.85 39.55 1.52
CA THR A 634 29.95 39.06 2.56
C THR A 634 28.55 39.63 2.37
N ASN A 635 28.40 40.93 2.13
CA ASN A 635 27.11 41.57 1.85
C ASN A 635 26.40 40.95 0.64
N HIS A 636 27.14 40.70 -0.45
CA HIS A 636 26.57 40.03 -1.63
C HIS A 636 26.08 38.60 -1.30
N THR A 637 26.82 37.86 -0.48
CA THR A 637 26.44 36.51 -0.05
C THR A 637 25.19 36.52 0.83
N VAL A 638 25.08 37.49 1.75
CA VAL A 638 23.90 37.69 2.61
C VAL A 638 22.66 38.00 1.77
N ALA A 639 22.77 38.84 0.75
CA ALA A 639 21.66 39.15 -0.16
C ALA A 639 21.18 37.92 -0.94
N ASN A 640 22.11 37.10 -1.45
CA ASN A 640 21.77 35.85 -2.14
C ASN A 640 21.08 34.84 -1.22
N LEU A 641 21.57 34.68 0.01
CA LEU A 641 20.94 33.82 1.02
C LEU A 641 19.50 34.25 1.30
N HIS A 642 19.24 35.55 1.39
CA HIS A 642 17.87 36.06 1.59
C HIS A 642 16.92 35.67 0.44
N ASN A 643 17.37 35.71 -0.82
CA ASN A 643 16.57 35.33 -1.98
C ASN A 643 16.29 33.82 -2.04
N GLU A 644 17.31 32.99 -1.82
CA GLU A 644 17.13 31.53 -1.72
C GLU A 644 16.16 31.17 -0.59
N MET A 645 16.27 31.89 0.52
CA MET A 645 15.39 31.68 1.64
C MET A 645 13.90 31.93 1.28
N ASN A 646 13.61 33.03 0.59
CA ASN A 646 12.24 33.31 0.14
C ASN A 646 11.72 32.23 -0.82
N THR A 647 12.59 31.68 -1.67
CA THR A 647 12.25 30.59 -2.60
C THR A 647 11.89 29.30 -1.86
N VAL A 648 12.68 28.91 -0.85
CA VAL A 648 12.38 27.72 -0.02
C VAL A 648 11.07 27.91 0.74
N LYS A 649 10.83 29.10 1.30
CA LYS A 649 9.57 29.43 1.98
C LYS A 649 8.36 29.28 1.04
N GLN A 650 8.47 29.80 -0.19
CA GLN A 650 7.40 29.67 -1.18
C GLN A 650 7.12 28.19 -1.51
N ARG A 651 8.15 27.39 -1.79
CA ARG A 651 7.99 25.95 -2.10
C ARG A 651 7.39 25.15 -0.96
N MET A 652 7.75 25.46 0.29
CA MET A 652 7.14 24.82 1.46
C MET A 652 5.67 25.22 1.62
N SER A 653 5.31 26.47 1.32
CA SER A 653 3.92 26.91 1.30
C SER A 653 3.10 26.21 0.22
N GLU A 654 3.66 26.05 -0.99
CA GLU A 654 3.03 25.30 -2.09
C GLU A 654 2.82 23.83 -1.69
N LEU A 655 3.81 23.18 -1.06
CA LEU A 655 3.69 21.83 -0.52
C LEU A 655 2.60 21.71 0.55
N VAL A 656 2.54 22.64 1.51
CA VAL A 656 1.47 22.67 2.52
C VAL A 656 0.10 22.80 1.86
N GLN A 657 -0.02 23.64 0.83
CA GLN A 657 -1.27 23.84 0.11
C GLN A 657 -1.70 22.57 -0.65
N GLU A 658 -0.80 21.92 -1.39
CA GLU A 658 -1.08 20.65 -2.08
C GLU A 658 -1.44 19.51 -1.12
N VAL A 659 -0.83 19.47 0.06
CA VAL A 659 -1.14 18.45 1.08
C VAL A 659 -2.46 18.78 1.79
N SER A 660 -2.80 20.06 1.99
CA SER A 660 -4.04 20.49 2.66
C SER A 660 -5.32 20.13 1.90
N ASP A 661 -5.21 19.88 0.60
CA ASP A 661 -6.28 19.34 -0.23
C ASP A 661 -6.71 17.92 0.21
N PHE A 662 -5.85 17.19 0.92
CA PHE A 662 -6.15 15.86 1.45
C PHE A 662 -6.62 15.96 2.91
N LYS A 663 -7.70 15.24 3.24
CA LYS A 663 -8.07 15.05 4.65
C LYS A 663 -7.27 13.90 5.23
N LEU A 664 -6.43 14.21 6.21
CA LEU A 664 -5.53 13.27 6.88
C LEU A 664 -6.09 12.87 8.24
N ASN A 665 -5.74 11.66 8.68
CA ASN A 665 -5.98 11.26 10.07
C ASN A 665 -5.06 12.06 10.99
N ALA A 666 -5.64 12.66 12.03
CA ALA A 666 -4.93 13.44 13.05
C ALA A 666 -3.95 12.58 13.86
#